data_AF-A0A923GLK5-F1
#
_entry.id   AF-A0A923GLK5-F1
#
_cell.length_a   1.000
_cell.length_b   1.000
_cell.length_c   1.000
_cell.angle_alpha   90.00
_cell.angle_beta   90.00
_cell.angle_gamma   90.00
#
_symmetry.space_group_name_H-M   'P 1'
#
loop_
_entity.id
_entity.type
_entity.pdbx_description
1 polymer ?
#
loop_
_entity_poly.entity_id
_entity_poly.type
_entity_poly.pdbx_seq_one_letter_code
_entity_poly.pdbx_strand_id
1 'polypeptide(L)'
;MSKPLLYLLAGNGSAADWWDDALPHFRHYRVQALELPGFGDNPAPPCTGLDEYAQALLSLSERGHAIMAVGVSALIVLHALQRSPGHFSRSVLLAPVGAFLWQRRLPALMSPLPLRKAIHWLLSHKPHWFAAKFSSQRWTPAQYQRMGAGYARCRAFVPSWAQLRADTALPLLEWVTDPIELVWGDHDRVLGIAQAAAWSAILARADLRISLQPGWGHYPWIDAPAEFAAWLESGSQGFVAHTKGGRLQLAALAGQAVPEALSLDDGNDPRLARLLASAPDALWAVRSSSYAEDQADAANAGLSTTYLRVPGDAVADRVSALRDAGVEEVVVQRFIQPRVSGIAFVRHLSVELEWLEGHLEALADGQASPRRATLSRLGAAWQSGHFATVHGLTAKALWDFLQGVLNVFHYVPGDIEWAWDGQQLWLLQYRPISEHGWRRHLTSANIAEILPPQPSRFVEYAQRRAAASIPAIMARWDSRVLQDNEPFTAVFGGASYINNDLFLARLADWGISAASYAGEVGGATPALPWRPLRLLRAVPRLWRMQHAARSHLQALAPGLQRFDAELAQLQAAGADGQHLADWFSRFYVFVVQGNLCIATALASSGGAWLGRPATAYNDLQHSPHRLPWETDPGTPRPAPTDLPLQPLPAWPSVVTLAHRLGLPGLRGYYLQVREWYRDNLMRIFFRVHHAMPEAQRADWFGPHPDVRTRDGSFWQDGSQGSEQATGFMIYPGQVQGILGQDILLEDSLDPGRHAHYQAARAVIARMGGRLSHGSTLLRELRKPSAVLPQVSSEWLGREVQYRDGELRLVEGPR
;
A
#
# COMPACT_ATOMS: atom_id res chain seq x y z
N MET A 1 12.13 39.37 17.33
CA MET A 1 11.88 38.30 16.33
C MET A 1 10.38 38.11 16.21
N SER A 2 9.82 37.98 15.00
CA SER A 2 8.39 37.68 14.81
C SER A 2 8.06 36.30 15.37
N LYS A 3 6.91 36.16 16.04
CA LYS A 3 6.44 34.86 16.54
C LYS A 3 6.34 33.85 15.39
N PRO A 4 6.76 32.57 15.55
CA PRO A 4 6.54 31.53 14.56
C PRO A 4 5.03 31.38 14.27
N LEU A 5 4.68 31.04 13.04
CA LEU A 5 3.29 30.82 12.64
C LEU A 5 2.89 29.35 12.90
N LEU A 6 1.69 29.17 13.47
CA LEU A 6 1.03 27.88 13.67
C LEU A 6 -0.33 27.89 12.98
N TYR A 7 -0.52 26.96 12.05
CA TYR A 7 -1.81 26.71 11.43
C TYR A 7 -2.65 25.75 12.27
N LEU A 8 -3.92 26.08 12.49
CA LEU A 8 -4.90 25.19 13.13
C LEU A 8 -5.93 24.73 12.12
N LEU A 9 -6.05 23.42 11.97
CA LEU A 9 -6.99 22.80 11.03
C LEU A 9 -7.90 21.82 11.78
N ALA A 10 -9.10 22.30 12.12
CA ALA A 10 -10.07 21.49 12.85
C ALA A 10 -10.67 20.37 11.97
N GLY A 11 -11.39 19.45 12.61
CA GLY A 11 -11.83 18.19 12.02
C GLY A 11 -13.16 18.25 11.25
N ASN A 12 -13.94 17.16 11.31
CA ASN A 12 -15.18 17.08 10.55
C ASN A 12 -16.24 18.04 11.11
N GLY A 13 -16.87 18.82 10.24
CA GLY A 13 -17.91 19.79 10.63
C GLY A 13 -17.39 21.09 11.25
N SER A 14 -16.09 21.31 11.30
CA SER A 14 -15.50 22.47 11.96
C SER A 14 -15.54 23.75 11.11
N ALA A 15 -15.43 24.88 11.81
CA ALA A 15 -15.15 26.19 11.28
C ALA A 15 -14.06 26.87 12.14
N ALA A 16 -13.48 27.97 11.65
CA ALA A 16 -12.38 28.66 12.30
C ALA A 16 -12.73 29.15 13.71
N ASP A 17 -13.97 29.58 13.92
CA ASP A 17 -14.50 30.05 15.20
C ASP A 17 -14.47 28.99 16.32
N TRP A 18 -14.32 27.69 15.99
CA TRP A 18 -14.16 26.63 16.98
C TRP A 18 -12.91 26.79 17.86
N TRP A 19 -11.95 27.58 17.41
CA TRP A 19 -10.71 27.86 18.15
C TRP A 19 -10.80 29.09 19.04
N ASP A 20 -11.88 29.88 18.98
CA ASP A 20 -12.01 31.18 19.66
C ASP A 20 -11.69 31.13 21.15
N ASP A 21 -12.06 30.04 21.84
CA ASP A 21 -11.79 29.89 23.28
C ASP A 21 -10.31 29.60 23.56
N ALA A 22 -9.58 28.98 22.62
CA ALA A 22 -8.17 28.62 22.75
C ALA A 22 -7.21 29.70 22.25
N LEU A 23 -7.59 30.46 21.20
CA LEU A 23 -6.75 31.50 20.58
C LEU A 23 -6.13 32.51 21.58
N PRO A 24 -6.87 33.02 22.59
CA PRO A 24 -6.32 33.97 23.56
C PRO A 24 -5.20 33.41 24.45
N HIS A 25 -5.07 32.08 24.53
CA HIS A 25 -4.10 31.42 25.41
C HIS A 25 -2.73 31.18 24.75
N PHE A 26 -2.63 31.32 23.42
CA PHE A 26 -1.35 31.20 22.71
C PHE A 26 -0.46 32.43 22.91
N ARG A 27 0.77 32.22 23.38
CA ARG A 27 1.74 33.26 23.68
C ARG A 27 2.97 33.21 22.78
N HIS A 28 3.40 32.03 22.38
CA HIS A 28 4.61 31.79 21.60
C HIS A 28 4.35 31.80 20.09
N TYR A 29 3.21 31.26 19.65
CA TYR A 29 2.85 31.26 18.23
C TYR A 29 2.01 32.48 17.84
N ARG A 30 2.19 32.94 16.59
CA ARG A 30 1.11 33.60 15.85
C ARG A 30 0.23 32.49 15.29
N VAL A 31 -1.05 32.47 15.64
CA VAL A 31 -1.94 31.36 15.28
C VAL A 31 -2.89 31.77 14.18
N GLN A 32 -3.10 30.88 13.20
CA GLN A 32 -4.05 31.08 12.11
C GLN A 32 -4.92 29.82 11.93
N ALA A 33 -6.21 29.94 12.20
CA ALA A 33 -7.17 28.90 11.88
C ALA A 33 -7.44 28.88 10.36
N LEU A 34 -7.38 27.70 9.75
CA LEU A 34 -7.62 27.50 8.33
C LEU A 34 -8.99 26.86 8.07
N GLU A 35 -9.61 27.25 6.95
CA GLU A 35 -10.84 26.63 6.45
C GLU A 35 -10.64 26.15 5.01
N LEU A 36 -10.73 24.84 4.80
CA LEU A 36 -10.61 24.23 3.47
C LEU A 36 -11.89 24.45 2.64
N PRO A 37 -11.84 24.27 1.31
CA PRO A 37 -13.03 24.37 0.45
C PRO A 37 -14.22 23.56 0.98
N GLY A 38 -15.37 24.21 1.16
CA GLY A 38 -16.58 23.57 1.71
C GLY A 38 -16.65 23.48 3.23
N PHE A 39 -15.65 23.98 3.97
CA PHE A 39 -15.68 24.13 5.43
C PHE A 39 -15.90 25.59 5.82
N GLY A 40 -16.61 25.81 6.93
CA GLY A 40 -16.85 27.14 7.49
C GLY A 40 -17.32 28.18 6.48
N ASP A 41 -16.67 29.34 6.50
CA ASP A 41 -16.99 30.50 5.67
C ASP A 41 -16.21 30.52 4.34
N ASN A 42 -15.32 29.55 4.08
CA ASN A 42 -14.66 29.43 2.79
C ASN A 42 -15.71 29.30 1.67
N PRO A 43 -15.72 30.17 0.63
CA PRO A 43 -16.77 30.19 -0.38
C PRO A 43 -16.65 29.07 -1.43
N ALA A 44 -15.49 28.44 -1.56
CA ALA A 44 -15.25 27.40 -2.57
C ALA A 44 -16.11 26.15 -2.32
N PRO A 45 -16.55 25.43 -3.38
CA PRO A 45 -17.28 24.18 -3.22
C PRO A 45 -16.38 23.10 -2.57
N PRO A 46 -16.97 22.09 -1.90
CA PRO A 46 -16.20 20.96 -1.39
C PRO A 46 -15.40 20.27 -2.50
N CYS A 47 -14.12 19.98 -2.22
CA CYS A 47 -13.27 19.22 -3.12
C CYS A 47 -13.83 17.80 -3.33
N THR A 48 -13.47 17.17 -4.46
CA THR A 48 -13.99 15.84 -4.85
C THR A 48 -13.21 14.67 -4.25
N GLY A 49 -11.98 14.89 -3.79
CA GLY A 49 -11.11 13.88 -3.18
C GLY A 49 -10.03 14.46 -2.27
N LEU A 50 -9.33 13.58 -1.54
CA LEU A 50 -8.24 13.95 -0.62
C LEU A 50 -7.08 14.66 -1.34
N ASP A 51 -6.85 14.29 -2.60
CA ASP A 51 -5.81 14.89 -3.44
C ASP A 51 -6.01 16.40 -3.65
N GLU A 52 -7.25 16.81 -3.95
CA GLU A 52 -7.62 18.21 -4.13
C GLU A 52 -7.60 18.98 -2.80
N TYR A 53 -8.00 18.34 -1.70
CA TYR A 53 -7.91 18.93 -0.37
C TYR A 53 -6.46 19.16 0.06
N ALA A 54 -5.57 18.22 -0.22
CA ALA A 54 -4.13 18.37 0.05
C ALA A 54 -3.55 19.54 -0.76
N GLN A 55 -3.90 19.65 -2.04
CA GLN A 55 -3.48 20.80 -2.86
C GLN A 55 -4.03 22.12 -2.33
N ALA A 56 -5.31 22.16 -1.93
CA ALA A 56 -5.91 23.34 -1.32
C ALA A 56 -5.19 23.74 -0.03
N LEU A 57 -4.84 22.78 0.83
CA LEU A 57 -4.06 23.02 2.05
C LEU A 57 -2.69 23.62 1.73
N LEU A 58 -1.96 23.04 0.77
CA LEU A 58 -0.66 23.56 0.33
C LEU A 58 -0.77 25.00 -0.22
N SER A 59 -1.87 25.33 -0.91
CA SER A 59 -2.10 26.71 -1.39
C SER A 59 -2.46 27.72 -0.31
N LEU A 60 -2.99 27.26 0.82
CA LEU A 60 -3.41 28.08 1.96
C LEU A 60 -2.33 28.20 3.05
N SER A 61 -1.19 27.52 2.88
CA SER A 61 -0.12 27.46 3.88
C SER A 61 1.25 27.72 3.26
N GLU A 62 2.13 28.33 4.05
CA GLU A 62 3.52 28.57 3.66
C GLU A 62 4.44 27.50 4.26
N ARG A 63 5.52 27.19 3.52
CA ARG A 63 6.52 26.21 3.92
C ARG A 63 7.30 26.67 5.16
N GLY A 64 7.64 25.75 6.05
CA GLY A 64 8.48 26.01 7.23
C GLY A 64 7.70 26.42 8.48
N HIS A 65 6.37 26.42 8.44
CA HIS A 65 5.51 26.71 9.59
C HIS A 65 4.91 25.44 10.21
N ALA A 66 4.44 25.56 11.45
CA ALA A 66 3.85 24.44 12.18
C ALA A 66 2.38 24.27 11.80
N ILE A 67 1.87 23.05 11.88
CA ILE A 67 0.44 22.74 11.71
C ILE A 67 -0.04 21.79 12.82
N MET A 68 -1.25 22.05 13.30
CA MET A 68 -2.02 21.11 14.10
C MET A 68 -3.31 20.76 13.37
N ALA A 69 -3.61 19.47 13.25
CA ALA A 69 -4.80 18.98 12.57
C ALA A 69 -5.47 17.82 13.30
N VAL A 70 -6.79 17.69 13.12
CA VAL A 70 -7.61 16.76 13.92
C VAL A 70 -8.43 15.83 13.03
N GLY A 71 -8.49 14.55 13.39
CA GLY A 71 -9.43 13.61 12.78
C GLY A 71 -9.21 13.45 11.27
N VAL A 72 -10.21 13.81 10.47
CA VAL A 72 -10.13 13.75 9.01
C VAL A 72 -9.09 14.72 8.44
N SER A 73 -8.91 15.88 9.07
CA SER A 73 -7.99 16.90 8.59
C SER A 73 -6.54 16.48 8.77
N ALA A 74 -6.24 15.65 9.77
CA ALA A 74 -4.93 15.03 9.90
C ALA A 74 -4.58 14.17 8.67
N LEU A 75 -5.55 13.47 8.09
CA LEU A 75 -5.35 12.72 6.85
C LEU A 75 -4.99 13.64 5.68
N ILE A 76 -5.62 14.82 5.60
CA ILE A 76 -5.32 15.82 4.56
C ILE A 76 -3.90 16.34 4.71
N VAL A 77 -3.42 16.57 5.94
CA VAL A 77 -2.03 16.95 6.21
C VAL A 77 -1.06 15.86 5.73
N LEU A 78 -1.33 14.59 6.02
CA LEU A 78 -0.49 13.48 5.55
C LEU A 78 -0.43 13.40 4.02
N HIS A 79 -1.56 13.62 3.34
CA HIS A 79 -1.61 13.71 1.87
C HIS A 79 -0.91 14.96 1.29
N ALA A 80 -0.81 16.03 2.07
CA ALA A 80 -0.04 17.22 1.71
C ALA A 80 1.47 16.97 1.86
N LEU A 81 1.90 16.32 2.95
CA LEU A 81 3.30 15.92 3.18
C LEU A 81 3.80 14.92 2.13
N GLN A 82 2.95 13.98 1.70
CA GLN A 82 3.26 13.10 0.58
C GLN A 82 3.57 13.85 -0.73
N ARG A 83 2.93 15.01 -0.95
CA ARG A 83 3.12 15.83 -2.17
C ARG A 83 4.26 16.82 -2.04
N SER A 84 4.46 17.36 -0.85
CA SER A 84 5.46 18.36 -0.53
C SER A 84 6.15 17.96 0.77
N PRO A 85 7.10 17.01 0.72
CA PRO A 85 7.86 16.62 1.91
C PRO A 85 8.59 17.81 2.51
N GLY A 86 8.59 17.91 3.83
CA GLY A 86 9.15 19.01 4.62
C GLY A 86 8.36 20.32 4.51
N HIS A 87 7.09 20.28 4.07
CA HIS A 87 6.28 21.51 3.97
C HIS A 87 6.06 22.16 5.34
N PHE A 88 5.78 21.36 6.37
CA PHE A 88 5.58 21.85 7.73
C PHE A 88 6.81 21.60 8.59
N SER A 89 7.20 22.57 9.42
CA SER A 89 8.33 22.41 10.35
C SER A 89 7.98 21.56 11.58
N ARG A 90 6.68 21.43 11.88
CA ARG A 90 6.13 20.55 12.91
C ARG A 90 4.70 20.16 12.53
N SER A 91 4.39 18.87 12.55
CA SER A 91 3.05 18.35 12.26
C SER A 91 2.47 17.64 13.48
N VAL A 92 1.47 18.25 14.13
CA VAL A 92 0.77 17.67 15.30
C VAL A 92 -0.60 17.16 14.87
N LEU A 93 -0.82 15.84 14.92
CA LEU A 93 -2.02 15.19 14.43
C LEU A 93 -2.79 14.57 15.59
N LEU A 94 -3.88 15.20 16.00
CA LEU A 94 -4.75 14.70 17.05
C LEU A 94 -5.75 13.69 16.49
N ALA A 95 -5.72 12.47 17.03
CA ALA A 95 -6.65 11.39 16.73
C ALA A 95 -6.93 11.23 15.23
N PRO A 96 -5.93 10.90 14.38
CA PRO A 96 -6.11 10.81 12.93
C PRO A 96 -7.10 9.72 12.47
N VAL A 97 -7.89 10.03 11.44
CA VAL A 97 -8.78 9.08 10.76
C VAL A 97 -8.04 8.38 9.62
N GLY A 98 -8.13 7.05 9.52
CA GLY A 98 -7.53 6.30 8.41
C GLY A 98 -7.33 4.82 8.70
N ALA A 99 -6.88 4.48 9.91
CA ALA A 99 -6.72 3.10 10.34
C ALA A 99 -8.06 2.34 10.39
N PHE A 100 -8.02 1.10 9.90
CA PHE A 100 -9.11 0.12 9.81
C PHE A 100 -10.43 0.62 9.21
N LEU A 101 -10.39 1.59 8.28
CA LEU A 101 -11.61 2.14 7.68
C LEU A 101 -12.57 1.06 7.11
N TRP A 102 -12.04 -0.06 6.60
CA TRP A 102 -12.85 -1.16 6.07
C TRP A 102 -13.55 -2.03 7.12
N GLN A 103 -13.11 -1.98 8.38
CA GLN A 103 -13.71 -2.72 9.49
C GLN A 103 -14.76 -1.87 10.24
N ARG A 104 -14.72 -0.56 10.06
CA ARG A 104 -15.61 0.37 10.77
C ARG A 104 -17.04 0.25 10.25
N ARG A 105 -17.98 0.10 11.19
CA ARG A 105 -19.42 0.09 10.89
C ARG A 105 -19.98 1.47 10.55
N LEU A 106 -19.37 2.53 11.10
CA LEU A 106 -19.87 3.91 10.95
C LEU A 106 -19.91 4.37 9.48
N PRO A 107 -18.85 4.23 8.66
CA PRO A 107 -18.93 4.57 7.23
C PRO A 107 -20.04 3.81 6.49
N ALA A 108 -20.23 2.52 6.79
CA ALA A 108 -21.30 1.72 6.18
C ALA A 108 -22.70 2.23 6.58
N LEU A 109 -22.89 2.59 7.85
CA LEU A 109 -24.11 3.24 8.35
C LEU A 109 -24.33 4.63 7.74
N MET A 110 -23.26 5.38 7.45
CA MET A 110 -23.32 6.70 6.83
C MET A 110 -23.45 6.65 5.29
N SER A 111 -23.47 5.45 4.70
CA SER A 111 -23.58 5.30 3.25
C SER A 111 -24.92 5.79 2.66
N PRO A 112 -26.11 5.62 3.31
CA PRO A 112 -27.36 6.09 2.74
C PRO A 112 -27.48 7.62 2.83
N LEU A 113 -27.76 8.27 1.69
CA LEU A 113 -27.92 9.72 1.58
C LEU A 113 -28.92 10.34 2.58
N PRO A 114 -30.11 9.76 2.84
CA PRO A 114 -31.06 10.34 3.79
C PRO A 114 -30.53 10.34 5.22
N LEU A 115 -29.91 9.24 5.65
CA LEU A 115 -29.40 9.09 7.00
C LEU A 115 -28.24 10.05 7.27
N ARG A 116 -27.28 10.16 6.34
CA ARG A 116 -26.17 11.12 6.49
C ARG A 116 -26.64 12.58 6.53
N LYS A 117 -27.67 12.94 5.74
CA LYS A 117 -28.29 14.29 5.80
C LYS A 117 -29.01 14.52 7.12
N ALA A 118 -29.72 13.51 7.65
CA ALA A 118 -30.40 13.61 8.94
C ALA A 118 -29.41 13.79 10.10
N ILE A 119 -28.31 13.03 10.11
CA ILE A 119 -27.25 13.16 11.11
C ILE A 119 -26.57 14.52 11.00
N HIS A 120 -26.28 15.00 9.79
CA HIS A 120 -25.75 16.34 9.57
C HIS A 120 -26.68 17.40 10.17
N TRP A 121 -27.98 17.34 9.85
CA TRP A 121 -28.99 18.25 10.39
C TRP A 121 -29.07 18.20 11.93
N LEU A 122 -29.00 17.00 12.52
CA LEU A 122 -29.00 16.82 13.97
C LEU A 122 -27.75 17.41 14.62
N LEU A 123 -26.57 17.24 14.04
CA LEU A 123 -25.34 17.88 14.52
C LEU A 123 -25.41 19.40 14.40
N SER A 124 -26.03 19.93 13.34
CA SER A 124 -26.21 21.37 13.15
C SER A 124 -27.17 22.01 14.17
N HIS A 125 -28.25 21.33 14.57
CA HIS A 125 -29.31 21.92 15.41
C HIS A 125 -29.37 21.40 16.85
N LYS A 126 -28.88 20.18 17.09
CA LYS A 126 -28.92 19.47 18.39
C LYS A 126 -27.57 18.81 18.74
N PRO A 127 -26.43 19.55 18.68
CA PRO A 127 -25.10 18.97 18.93
C PRO A 127 -24.96 18.35 20.33
N HIS A 128 -25.68 18.87 21.34
CA HIS A 128 -25.68 18.32 22.70
C HIS A 128 -26.14 16.86 22.79
N TRP A 129 -26.90 16.34 21.82
CA TRP A 129 -27.26 14.91 21.77
C TRP A 129 -26.06 13.99 21.50
N PHE A 130 -24.97 14.55 20.96
CA PHE A 130 -23.74 13.84 20.65
C PHE A 130 -22.61 14.14 21.64
N ALA A 131 -22.83 15.01 22.62
CA ALA A 131 -21.81 15.54 23.53
C ALA A 131 -20.95 14.43 24.17
N ALA A 132 -21.59 13.37 24.68
CA ALA A 132 -20.94 12.25 25.34
C ALA A 132 -19.98 11.43 24.45
N LYS A 133 -20.00 11.65 23.12
CA LYS A 133 -19.01 11.09 22.18
C LYS A 133 -17.77 11.96 22.07
N PHE A 134 -17.92 13.27 22.23
CA PHE A 134 -16.87 14.25 22.00
C PHE A 134 -16.12 14.62 23.27
N SER A 135 -16.82 14.68 24.39
CA SER A 135 -16.27 15.10 25.67
C SER A 135 -16.90 14.35 26.84
N SER A 136 -16.12 14.17 27.91
CA SER A 136 -16.60 13.75 29.23
C SER A 136 -17.18 14.94 30.03
N GLN A 137 -16.87 16.17 29.60
CA GLN A 137 -17.32 17.41 30.22
C GLN A 137 -18.62 17.91 29.59
N ARG A 138 -19.40 18.66 30.36
CA ARG A 138 -20.61 19.32 29.85
C ARG A 138 -20.25 20.72 29.38
N TRP A 139 -20.36 20.96 28.07
CA TRP A 139 -20.12 22.29 27.51
C TRP A 139 -21.24 23.30 27.83
N THR A 140 -20.89 24.58 27.71
CA THR A 140 -21.85 25.68 27.81
C THR A 140 -22.80 25.73 26.62
N PRO A 141 -23.99 26.37 26.76
CA PRO A 141 -24.89 26.58 25.61
C PRO A 141 -24.23 27.29 24.42
N ALA A 142 -23.35 28.27 24.69
CA ALA A 142 -22.62 29.00 23.65
C ALA A 142 -21.67 28.08 22.87
N GLN A 143 -20.93 27.20 23.56
CA GLN A 143 -20.05 26.22 22.91
C GLN A 143 -20.84 25.23 22.05
N TYR A 144 -21.98 24.72 22.53
CA TYR A 144 -22.84 23.87 21.71
C TYR A 144 -23.40 24.61 20.50
N GLN A 145 -23.82 25.87 20.66
CA GLN A 145 -24.32 26.68 19.55
C GLN A 145 -23.25 26.90 18.49
N ARG A 146 -22.01 27.24 18.91
CA ARG A 146 -20.86 27.39 18.01
C ARG A 146 -20.54 26.10 17.26
N MET A 147 -20.56 24.95 17.94
CA MET A 147 -20.40 23.64 17.29
C MET A 147 -21.48 23.41 16.22
N GLY A 148 -22.76 23.61 16.59
CA GLY A 148 -23.89 23.43 15.67
C GLY A 148 -23.80 24.36 14.45
N ALA A 149 -23.40 25.61 14.66
CA ALA A 149 -23.18 26.58 13.59
C ALA A 149 -22.06 26.14 12.63
N GLY A 150 -20.94 25.61 13.14
CA GLY A 150 -19.88 25.04 12.32
C GLY A 150 -20.39 23.90 11.43
N TYR A 151 -21.15 22.95 12.01
CA TYR A 151 -21.77 21.88 11.23
C TYR A 151 -22.75 22.42 10.19
N ALA A 152 -23.57 23.42 10.52
CA ALA A 152 -24.48 24.05 9.57
C ALA A 152 -23.77 24.66 8.35
N ARG A 153 -22.57 25.22 8.54
CA ARG A 153 -21.75 25.81 7.47
C ARG A 153 -20.89 24.79 6.71
N CYS A 154 -20.67 23.60 7.27
CA CYS A 154 -19.85 22.56 6.65
C CYS A 154 -20.56 21.85 5.47
N ARG A 155 -20.39 22.39 4.26
CA ARG A 155 -20.85 21.78 3.00
C ARG A 155 -20.08 20.50 2.66
N ALA A 156 -18.86 20.35 3.18
CA ALA A 156 -18.01 19.19 2.98
C ALA A 156 -18.43 17.95 3.78
N PHE A 157 -19.26 18.09 4.83
CA PHE A 157 -19.64 16.98 5.71
C PHE A 157 -20.21 15.79 4.92
N VAL A 158 -21.22 16.04 4.07
CA VAL A 158 -21.90 15.01 3.30
C VAL A 158 -21.00 14.34 2.24
N PRO A 159 -20.26 15.08 1.38
CA PRO A 159 -19.39 14.47 0.38
C PRO A 159 -18.15 13.78 0.97
N SER A 160 -17.62 14.21 2.13
CA SER A 160 -16.43 13.62 2.75
C SER A 160 -16.55 12.11 3.01
N TRP A 161 -17.75 11.62 3.31
CA TRP A 161 -18.01 10.18 3.52
C TRP A 161 -17.78 9.31 2.28
N ALA A 162 -17.85 9.89 1.08
CA ALA A 162 -17.51 9.19 -0.16
C ALA A 162 -15.99 9.15 -0.42
N GLN A 163 -15.23 10.01 0.26
CA GLN A 163 -13.78 10.21 0.09
C GLN A 163 -12.98 9.42 1.13
N LEU A 164 -13.53 9.24 2.33
CA LEU A 164 -12.94 8.46 3.41
C LEU A 164 -13.21 6.96 3.21
N ARG A 165 -12.50 6.39 2.25
CA ARG A 165 -12.56 4.96 1.94
C ARG A 165 -11.20 4.32 2.11
N ALA A 166 -11.24 3.02 2.34
CA ALA A 166 -10.03 2.25 2.60
C ALA A 166 -9.11 2.15 1.36
N ASP A 167 -9.63 2.37 0.15
CA ASP A 167 -8.85 2.38 -1.10
C ASP A 167 -8.15 3.71 -1.39
N THR A 168 -8.56 4.82 -0.75
CA THR A 168 -8.05 6.17 -1.05
C THR A 168 -7.39 6.86 0.13
N ALA A 169 -7.59 6.38 1.36
CA ALA A 169 -7.11 7.08 2.55
C ALA A 169 -5.60 6.93 2.78
N LEU A 170 -5.07 5.71 2.68
CA LEU A 170 -3.70 5.39 3.06
C LEU A 170 -2.66 5.21 1.93
N PRO A 171 -2.98 5.29 0.62
CA PRO A 171 -1.97 5.14 -0.43
C PRO A 171 -0.72 5.99 -0.17
N LEU A 172 0.45 5.35 -0.29
CA LEU A 172 1.79 5.93 -0.22
C LEU A 172 2.15 6.64 1.11
N LEU A 173 1.35 6.51 2.17
CA LEU A 173 1.66 7.14 3.46
C LEU A 173 2.86 6.52 4.18
N GLU A 174 3.21 5.27 3.86
CA GLU A 174 4.40 4.59 4.40
C GLU A 174 5.72 5.27 4.00
N TRP A 175 5.68 6.16 3.01
CA TRP A 175 6.84 6.87 2.48
C TRP A 175 6.95 8.31 2.97
N VAL A 176 6.05 8.74 3.85
CA VAL A 176 6.21 10.02 4.56
C VAL A 176 7.34 9.87 5.56
N THR A 177 8.37 10.70 5.43
CA THR A 177 9.56 10.72 6.30
C THR A 177 9.57 11.91 7.26
N ASP A 178 8.57 12.79 7.16
CA ASP A 178 8.45 13.99 7.96
C ASP A 178 8.33 13.70 9.47
N PRO A 179 8.80 14.60 10.34
CA PRO A 179 8.52 14.55 11.77
C PRO A 179 7.03 14.74 12.06
N ILE A 180 6.42 13.74 12.71
CA ILE A 180 5.00 13.70 13.01
C ILE A 180 4.79 13.37 14.49
N GLU A 181 4.01 14.21 15.16
CA GLU A 181 3.53 13.95 16.51
C GLU A 181 2.07 13.52 16.45
N LEU A 182 1.77 12.26 16.78
CA LEU A 182 0.40 11.80 16.94
C LEU A 182 -0.04 11.94 18.40
N VAL A 183 -1.23 12.48 18.59
CA VAL A 183 -1.77 12.78 19.91
C VAL A 183 -3.08 12.05 20.10
N TRP A 184 -3.28 11.47 21.28
CA TRP A 184 -4.57 10.90 21.69
C TRP A 184 -4.92 11.27 23.13
N GLY A 185 -6.21 11.54 23.35
CA GLY A 185 -6.79 11.56 24.69
C GLY A 185 -7.24 10.17 25.12
N ASP A 186 -7.05 9.82 26.39
CA ASP A 186 -7.50 8.55 26.97
C ASP A 186 -9.05 8.45 27.09
N HIS A 187 -9.74 9.57 26.98
CA HIS A 187 -11.20 9.67 26.98
C HIS A 187 -11.80 9.95 25.59
N ASP A 188 -11.02 9.88 24.50
CA ASP A 188 -11.56 9.99 23.14
C ASP A 188 -12.43 8.77 22.79
N ARG A 189 -13.75 9.02 22.68
CA ARG A 189 -14.77 8.01 22.33
C ARG A 189 -15.11 7.97 20.85
N VAL A 190 -14.49 8.82 20.03
CA VAL A 190 -14.64 8.85 18.57
C VAL A 190 -13.57 7.96 17.93
N LEU A 191 -12.31 8.13 18.33
CA LEU A 191 -11.13 7.49 17.74
C LEU A 191 -10.18 7.01 18.84
N GLY A 192 -10.48 5.83 19.39
CA GLY A 192 -9.72 5.27 20.50
C GLY A 192 -8.23 5.02 20.21
N ILE A 193 -7.43 5.14 21.27
CA ILE A 193 -5.97 5.01 21.31
C ILE A 193 -5.42 3.68 20.76
N ALA A 194 -6.19 2.60 20.78
CA ALA A 194 -5.77 1.29 20.28
C ALA A 194 -5.32 1.32 18.80
N GLN A 195 -5.65 2.38 18.06
CA GLN A 195 -5.22 2.58 16.67
C GLN A 195 -3.84 3.23 16.54
N ALA A 196 -3.22 3.71 17.62
CA ALA A 196 -1.87 4.29 17.59
C ALA A 196 -0.85 3.27 17.06
N ALA A 197 -0.98 2.00 17.45
CA ALA A 197 -0.14 0.92 16.92
C ALA A 197 -0.29 0.77 15.40
N ALA A 198 -1.53 0.80 14.90
CA ALA A 198 -1.79 0.76 13.46
C ALA A 198 -1.18 1.95 12.72
N TRP A 199 -1.27 3.15 13.28
CA TRP A 199 -0.65 4.35 12.70
C TRP A 199 0.87 4.30 12.68
N SER A 200 1.50 3.69 13.69
CA SER A 200 2.95 3.47 13.67
C SER A 200 3.40 2.58 12.52
N ALA A 201 2.58 1.60 12.14
CA ALA A 201 2.83 0.71 11.02
C ALA A 201 2.47 1.34 9.66
N ILE A 202 1.43 2.18 9.61
CA ILE A 202 1.05 2.93 8.39
C ILE A 202 2.12 3.98 8.03
N LEU A 203 2.65 4.69 9.04
CA LEU A 203 3.69 5.71 8.88
C LEU A 203 5.07 5.12 9.21
N ALA A 204 5.41 3.99 8.59
CA ALA A 204 6.57 3.17 8.97
C ALA A 204 7.94 3.88 8.84
N ARG A 205 8.03 4.96 8.05
CA ARG A 205 9.27 5.71 7.78
C ARG A 205 9.27 7.14 8.34
N ALA A 206 8.19 7.56 8.98
CA ALA A 206 8.12 8.88 9.59
C ALA A 206 8.99 8.94 10.86
N ASP A 207 9.53 10.11 11.19
CA ASP A 207 9.99 10.35 12.57
C ASP A 207 8.75 10.53 13.45
N LEU A 208 8.28 9.42 14.02
CA LEU A 208 6.96 9.34 14.64
C LEU A 208 7.04 9.33 16.16
N ARG A 209 6.38 10.30 16.78
CA ARG A 209 6.21 10.39 18.24
C ARG A 209 4.75 10.25 18.63
N ILE A 210 4.48 9.58 19.75
CA ILE A 210 3.13 9.36 20.28
C ILE A 210 2.97 10.02 21.65
N SER A 211 2.07 10.99 21.72
CA SER A 211 1.73 11.73 22.93
C SER A 211 0.35 11.31 23.44
N LEU A 212 0.28 10.84 24.68
CA LEU A 212 -0.98 10.45 25.33
C LEU A 212 -1.35 11.48 26.40
N GLN A 213 -2.54 12.04 26.29
CA GLN A 213 -3.01 13.10 27.18
C GLN A 213 -4.12 12.59 28.10
N PRO A 214 -3.87 12.50 29.42
CA PRO A 214 -4.88 12.09 30.38
C PRO A 214 -6.05 13.06 30.43
N GLY A 215 -7.26 12.53 30.54
CA GLY A 215 -8.48 13.32 30.67
C GLY A 215 -9.03 13.89 29.36
N TRP A 216 -8.23 13.97 28.30
CA TRP A 216 -8.61 14.62 27.05
C TRP A 216 -9.70 13.85 26.30
N GLY A 217 -10.75 14.56 25.88
CA GLY A 217 -11.74 14.10 24.92
C GLY A 217 -11.26 14.28 23.47
N HIS A 218 -12.22 14.29 22.54
CA HIS A 218 -11.93 14.48 21.11
C HIS A 218 -11.61 15.94 20.74
N TYR A 219 -12.12 16.91 21.52
CA TYR A 219 -11.93 18.34 21.29
C TYR A 219 -11.33 19.04 22.53
N PRO A 220 -10.07 18.76 22.88
CA PRO A 220 -9.43 19.26 24.09
C PRO A 220 -9.34 20.80 24.14
N TRP A 221 -9.31 21.48 22.99
CA TRP A 221 -9.33 22.95 22.93
C TRP A 221 -10.67 23.57 23.30
N ILE A 222 -11.76 22.80 23.32
CA ILE A 222 -13.07 23.23 23.84
C ILE A 222 -13.19 22.85 25.32
N ASP A 223 -12.70 21.67 25.69
CA ASP A 223 -12.74 21.13 27.06
C ASP A 223 -11.85 21.94 28.03
N ALA A 224 -10.62 22.22 27.63
CA ALA A 224 -9.61 22.87 28.46
C ALA A 224 -8.70 23.78 27.59
N PRO A 225 -9.21 24.92 27.08
CA PRO A 225 -8.52 25.75 26.09
C PRO A 225 -7.13 26.23 26.54
N ALA A 226 -7.00 26.66 27.80
CA ALA A 226 -5.74 27.15 28.35
C ALA A 226 -4.69 26.03 28.49
N GLU A 227 -5.10 24.86 28.95
CA GLU A 227 -4.23 23.68 29.10
C GLU A 227 -3.78 23.17 27.73
N PHE A 228 -4.72 23.07 26.78
CA PHE A 228 -4.43 22.69 25.40
C PHE A 228 -3.41 23.61 24.74
N ALA A 229 -3.60 24.93 24.83
CA ALA A 229 -2.67 25.90 24.25
C ALA A 229 -1.30 25.82 24.93
N ALA A 230 -1.25 25.77 26.27
CA ALA A 230 0.00 25.63 27.01
C ALA A 230 0.77 24.36 26.63
N TRP A 231 0.06 23.23 26.50
CA TRP A 231 0.64 21.97 26.05
C TRP A 231 1.23 22.08 24.64
N LEU A 232 0.46 22.60 23.68
CA LEU A 232 0.89 22.71 22.30
C LEU A 232 2.11 23.64 22.15
N GLU A 233 2.20 24.69 22.98
CA GLU A 233 3.33 25.61 23.04
C GLU A 233 4.54 25.08 23.82
N SER A 234 4.35 24.16 24.76
CA SER A 234 5.43 23.61 25.59
C SER A 234 6.48 22.85 24.77
N GLY A 235 6.10 22.35 23.60
CA GLY A 235 6.95 21.46 22.81
C GLY A 235 7.19 20.10 23.47
N SER A 236 6.42 19.74 24.52
CA SER A 236 6.51 18.42 25.14
C SER A 236 6.33 17.34 24.08
N GLN A 237 7.28 16.42 23.99
CA GLN A 237 7.22 15.35 23.02
C GLN A 237 6.86 14.03 23.70
N GLY A 238 6.02 13.24 23.04
CA GLY A 238 5.71 11.88 23.44
C GLY A 238 6.88 10.91 23.26
N PHE A 239 6.62 9.62 23.43
CA PHE A 239 7.62 8.57 23.21
C PHE A 239 7.82 8.28 21.71
N VAL A 240 8.99 7.76 21.33
CA VAL A 240 9.30 7.40 19.94
C VAL A 240 8.59 6.11 19.56
N ALA A 241 7.83 6.10 18.47
CA ALA A 241 6.96 4.98 18.11
C ALA A 241 7.72 3.77 17.52
N HIS A 242 8.82 4.03 16.82
CA HIS A 242 9.50 3.03 15.99
C HIS A 242 10.70 2.35 16.66
N THR A 243 10.91 2.60 17.95
CA THR A 243 11.86 1.82 18.75
C THR A 243 11.22 0.50 19.22
N LYS A 244 12.05 -0.43 19.69
CA LYS A 244 11.60 -1.68 20.33
C LYS A 244 10.61 -1.40 21.46
N GLY A 245 10.97 -0.47 22.32
CA GLY A 245 10.18 -0.03 23.47
C GLY A 245 8.86 0.63 23.05
N GLY A 246 8.92 1.54 22.08
CA GLY A 246 7.74 2.19 21.52
C GLY A 246 6.72 1.20 20.96
N ARG A 247 7.17 0.20 20.19
CA ARG A 247 6.29 -0.82 19.61
C ARG A 247 5.71 -1.76 20.67
N LEU A 248 6.48 -2.13 21.69
CA LEU A 248 5.97 -2.93 22.82
C LEU A 248 4.91 -2.16 23.61
N GLN A 249 5.14 -0.87 23.87
CA GLN A 249 4.17 -0.01 24.53
C GLN A 249 2.88 0.13 23.70
N LEU A 250 3.00 0.33 22.39
CA LEU A 250 1.85 0.40 21.48
C LEU A 250 1.07 -0.92 21.40
N ALA A 251 1.77 -2.06 21.38
CA ALA A 251 1.14 -3.38 21.39
C ALA A 251 0.38 -3.63 22.71
N ALA A 252 0.98 -3.27 23.86
CA ALA A 252 0.34 -3.35 25.16
C ALA A 252 -0.92 -2.46 25.25
N LEU A 253 -0.83 -1.21 24.78
CA LEU A 253 -1.97 -0.29 24.70
C LEU A 253 -3.12 -0.82 23.82
N ALA A 254 -2.80 -1.63 22.82
CA ALA A 254 -3.77 -2.30 21.96
C ALA A 254 -4.22 -3.67 22.50
N GLY A 255 -3.82 -4.05 23.71
CA GLY A 255 -4.26 -5.26 24.41
C GLY A 255 -3.51 -6.54 24.04
N GLN A 256 -2.33 -6.46 23.44
CA GLN A 256 -1.48 -7.64 23.22
C GLN A 256 -0.81 -8.08 24.53
N ALA A 257 -0.53 -9.37 24.64
CA ALA A 257 0.17 -9.95 25.79
C ALA A 257 1.67 -9.62 25.74
N VAL A 258 2.04 -8.45 26.25
CA VAL A 258 3.41 -7.97 26.36
C VAL A 258 3.87 -8.09 27.82
N PRO A 259 5.03 -8.68 28.12
CA PRO A 259 5.58 -8.65 29.48
C PRO A 259 5.77 -7.20 29.94
N GLU A 260 5.59 -6.92 31.24
CA GLU A 260 5.79 -5.58 31.80
C GLU A 260 7.12 -5.00 31.32
N ALA A 261 7.07 -3.82 30.71
CA ALA A 261 8.22 -3.20 30.05
C ALA A 261 8.21 -1.68 30.24
N LEU A 262 9.40 -1.09 30.25
CA LEU A 262 9.62 0.34 30.38
C LEU A 262 10.80 0.77 29.51
N SER A 263 10.55 1.77 28.65
CA SER A 263 11.60 2.49 27.94
C SER A 263 12.20 3.57 28.83
N LEU A 264 13.53 3.65 28.84
CA LEU A 264 14.32 4.52 29.69
C LEU A 264 15.45 5.19 28.91
N ASP A 265 15.62 6.48 29.20
CA ASP A 265 16.78 7.25 28.74
C ASP A 265 17.87 7.38 29.82
N ASP A 266 17.51 7.11 31.08
CA ASP A 266 18.37 7.23 32.26
C ASP A 266 18.09 6.06 33.23
N GLY A 267 19.17 5.47 33.77
CA GLY A 267 19.10 4.42 34.80
C GLY A 267 18.57 4.92 36.14
N ASN A 268 18.58 6.23 36.39
CA ASN A 268 18.04 6.85 37.61
C ASN A 268 16.56 7.25 37.51
N ASP A 269 15.87 6.86 36.44
CA ASP A 269 14.46 7.22 36.26
C ASP A 269 13.60 6.65 37.42
N PRO A 270 12.82 7.48 38.13
CA PRO A 270 11.99 7.03 39.25
C PRO A 270 10.87 6.04 38.85
N ARG A 271 10.57 5.91 37.55
CA ARG A 271 9.68 4.87 37.02
C ARG A 271 10.32 3.48 37.09
N LEU A 272 11.65 3.38 36.93
CA LEU A 272 12.36 2.11 37.02
C LEU A 272 12.22 1.50 38.41
N ALA A 273 12.47 2.28 39.47
CA ALA A 273 12.32 1.80 40.84
C ALA A 273 10.90 1.27 41.14
N ARG A 274 9.87 1.94 40.60
CA ARG A 274 8.47 1.50 40.73
C ARG A 274 8.18 0.20 39.98
N LEU A 275 8.75 0.05 38.78
CA LEU A 275 8.63 -1.18 38.00
C LEU A 275 9.31 -2.35 38.71
N LEU A 276 10.53 -2.18 39.20
CA LEU A 276 11.26 -3.26 39.89
C LEU A 276 10.56 -3.67 41.20
N ALA A 277 9.98 -2.70 41.92
CA ALA A 277 9.24 -2.97 43.14
C ALA A 277 7.90 -3.71 42.92
N SER A 278 7.32 -3.68 41.70
CA SER A 278 6.09 -4.43 41.41
C SER A 278 6.32 -5.94 41.41
N ALA A 279 7.55 -6.38 41.13
CA ALA A 279 7.92 -7.80 41.06
C ALA A 279 9.37 -8.01 41.59
N PRO A 280 9.58 -8.02 42.92
CA PRO A 280 10.92 -8.05 43.53
C PRO A 280 11.74 -9.29 43.17
N ASP A 281 11.09 -10.44 43.02
CA ASP A 281 11.72 -11.72 42.71
C ASP A 281 11.82 -11.99 41.18
N ALA A 282 11.36 -11.04 40.35
CA ALA A 282 11.42 -11.21 38.91
C ALA A 282 12.83 -10.95 38.36
N LEU A 283 13.15 -11.67 37.29
CA LEU A 283 14.30 -11.39 36.45
C LEU A 283 13.90 -10.48 35.29
N TRP A 284 14.86 -9.73 34.77
CA TRP A 284 14.65 -8.72 33.75
C TRP A 284 15.55 -8.95 32.53
N ALA A 285 15.05 -8.54 31.37
CA ALA A 285 15.80 -8.36 30.15
C ALA A 285 16.06 -6.87 29.94
N VAL A 286 17.32 -6.48 29.79
CA VAL A 286 17.74 -5.09 29.53
C VAL A 286 18.27 -5.03 28.10
N ARG A 287 17.53 -4.36 27.21
CA ARG A 287 17.71 -4.44 25.75
C ARG A 287 17.97 -3.05 25.16
N SER A 288 18.89 -2.94 24.22
CA SER A 288 19.01 -1.74 23.38
C SER A 288 17.74 -1.50 22.55
N SER A 289 17.41 -0.24 22.28
CA SER A 289 16.17 0.17 21.61
C SER A 289 16.37 1.41 20.73
N SER A 290 17.41 1.39 19.88
CA SER A 290 17.73 2.57 19.04
C SER A 290 16.83 2.69 17.81
N TYR A 291 16.60 3.92 17.32
CA TYR A 291 15.79 4.15 16.11
C TYR A 291 16.36 3.46 14.86
N ALA A 292 17.70 3.43 14.74
CA ALA A 292 18.40 2.78 13.62
C ALA A 292 18.40 1.24 13.69
N GLU A 293 18.01 0.63 14.82
CA GLU A 293 17.95 -0.83 14.96
C GLU A 293 16.69 -1.42 14.28
N ASP A 294 15.58 -0.68 14.31
CA ASP A 294 14.23 -1.22 14.10
C ASP A 294 13.49 -0.56 12.90
N GLN A 295 14.23 -0.17 11.86
CA GLN A 295 13.66 0.43 10.64
C GLN A 295 12.95 -0.59 9.73
N ALA A 296 12.02 -0.11 8.91
CA ALA A 296 11.26 -0.95 7.98
C ALA A 296 12.12 -1.57 6.86
N ASP A 297 13.13 -0.84 6.40
CA ASP A 297 13.94 -1.18 5.21
C ASP A 297 15.33 -1.76 5.52
N ALA A 298 15.75 -1.78 6.79
CA ALA A 298 17.05 -2.30 7.18
C ALA A 298 16.98 -3.02 8.52
N ALA A 299 17.48 -4.26 8.55
CA ALA A 299 17.76 -4.99 9.77
C ALA A 299 19.27 -4.95 9.99
N ASN A 300 19.73 -4.12 10.94
CA ASN A 300 21.14 -4.11 11.31
C ASN A 300 21.42 -5.25 12.30
N ALA A 301 21.49 -6.48 11.78
CA ALA A 301 21.89 -7.64 12.57
C ALA A 301 23.28 -7.38 13.18
N GLY A 302 23.39 -7.51 14.50
CA GLY A 302 24.65 -7.32 15.24
C GLY A 302 24.86 -5.95 15.90
N LEU A 303 23.93 -5.00 15.78
CA LEU A 303 23.99 -3.72 16.52
C LEU A 303 23.24 -3.74 17.86
N SER A 304 22.49 -4.80 18.17
CA SER A 304 21.70 -4.87 19.40
C SER A 304 22.46 -5.56 20.53
N THR A 305 22.43 -4.97 21.72
CA THR A 305 22.96 -5.56 22.94
C THR A 305 21.80 -5.88 23.88
N THR A 306 21.76 -7.11 24.40
CA THR A 306 20.72 -7.55 25.33
C THR A 306 21.35 -8.30 26.50
N TYR A 307 21.02 -7.90 27.71
CA TYR A 307 21.32 -8.64 28.94
C TYR A 307 20.06 -9.37 29.40
N LEU A 308 20.14 -10.69 29.51
CA LEU A 308 19.03 -11.53 29.97
C LEU A 308 19.21 -11.91 31.43
N ARG A 309 18.10 -12.26 32.09
CA ARG A 309 18.08 -12.80 33.46
C ARG A 309 18.74 -11.87 34.49
N VAL A 310 18.63 -10.56 34.30
CA VAL A 310 19.21 -9.55 35.19
C VAL A 310 18.37 -9.46 36.47
N PRO A 311 18.94 -9.67 37.66
CA PRO A 311 18.25 -9.42 38.93
C PRO A 311 17.95 -7.93 39.11
N GLY A 312 16.88 -7.59 39.84
CA GLY A 312 16.39 -6.20 39.94
C GLY A 312 17.43 -5.18 40.42
N ASP A 313 18.31 -5.57 41.35
CA ASP A 313 19.38 -4.72 41.89
C ASP A 313 20.47 -4.37 40.85
N ALA A 314 20.66 -5.20 39.83
CA ALA A 314 21.64 -5.00 38.77
C ALA A 314 21.08 -4.30 37.52
N VAL A 315 19.77 -4.03 37.46
CA VAL A 315 19.13 -3.47 36.24
C VAL A 315 19.63 -2.06 35.94
N ALA A 316 19.72 -1.19 36.94
CA ALA A 316 20.15 0.20 36.74
C ALA A 316 21.55 0.28 36.13
N ASP A 317 22.50 -0.53 36.63
CA ASP A 317 23.87 -0.60 36.11
C ASP A 317 23.90 -1.06 34.64
N ARG A 318 23.05 -2.01 34.26
CA ARG A 318 22.94 -2.47 32.87
C ARG A 318 22.32 -1.42 31.94
N VAL A 319 21.37 -0.62 32.45
CA VAL A 319 20.83 0.52 31.70
C VAL A 319 21.95 1.53 31.45
N SER A 320 22.66 1.96 32.50
CA SER A 320 23.80 2.89 32.38
C SER A 320 24.87 2.38 31.41
N ALA A 321 25.23 1.09 31.49
CA ALA A 321 26.21 0.50 30.58
C ALA A 321 25.81 0.60 29.09
N LEU A 322 24.53 0.44 28.76
CA LEU A 322 24.05 0.62 27.38
C LEU A 322 24.05 2.09 26.96
N ARG A 323 23.68 3.00 27.87
CA ARG A 323 23.72 4.44 27.63
C ARG A 323 25.14 4.92 27.35
N ASP A 324 26.11 4.47 28.15
CA ASP A 324 27.53 4.80 27.99
C ASP A 324 28.10 4.25 26.68
N ALA A 325 27.53 3.16 26.17
CA ALA A 325 27.85 2.60 24.86
C ALA A 325 27.19 3.34 23.68
N GLY A 326 26.43 4.40 23.94
CA GLY A 326 25.81 5.25 22.92
C GLY A 326 24.41 4.82 22.47
N VAL A 327 23.75 3.93 23.21
CA VAL A 327 22.36 3.53 22.92
C VAL A 327 21.39 4.65 23.29
N GLU A 328 20.51 5.03 22.35
CA GLU A 328 19.60 6.19 22.49
C GLU A 328 18.39 5.94 23.39
N GLU A 329 17.96 4.70 23.56
CA GLU A 329 16.84 4.28 24.42
C GLU A 329 17.10 2.84 24.88
N VAL A 330 16.82 2.53 26.15
CA VAL A 330 16.96 1.19 26.72
C VAL A 330 15.59 0.68 27.15
N VAL A 331 15.28 -0.58 26.83
CA VAL A 331 14.07 -1.25 27.29
C VAL A 331 14.40 -2.22 28.41
N VAL A 332 13.76 -2.00 29.57
CA VAL A 332 13.74 -2.96 30.68
C VAL A 332 12.42 -3.71 30.59
N GLN A 333 12.48 -5.02 30.32
CA GLN A 333 11.31 -5.89 30.12
C GLN A 333 11.39 -7.08 31.07
N ARG A 334 10.27 -7.47 31.69
CA ARG A 334 10.22 -8.65 32.56
C ARG A 334 10.64 -9.88 31.76
N PHE A 335 11.63 -10.62 32.26
CA PHE A 335 12.12 -11.83 31.62
C PHE A 335 11.09 -12.96 31.78
N ILE A 336 10.66 -13.51 30.65
CA ILE A 336 9.78 -14.69 30.63
C ILE A 336 10.67 -15.92 30.52
N GLN A 337 10.44 -16.94 31.35
CA GLN A 337 11.10 -18.23 31.22
C GLN A 337 10.30 -19.12 30.24
N PRO A 338 10.73 -19.30 28.99
CA PRO A 338 9.95 -20.03 28.00
C PRO A 338 10.08 -21.54 28.16
N ARG A 339 8.99 -22.26 27.87
CA ARG A 339 8.98 -23.68 27.47
C ARG A 339 9.27 -23.83 25.98
N VAL A 340 8.78 -22.89 25.17
CA VAL A 340 9.06 -22.78 23.74
C VAL A 340 9.24 -21.30 23.43
N SER A 341 10.21 -20.94 22.61
CA SER A 341 10.35 -19.58 22.08
C SER A 341 10.80 -19.64 20.62
N GLY A 342 10.52 -18.55 19.90
CA GLY A 342 10.68 -18.53 18.46
C GLY A 342 10.68 -17.13 17.87
N ILE A 343 11.14 -17.09 16.63
CA ILE A 343 11.03 -15.97 15.73
C ILE A 343 10.00 -16.37 14.66
N ALA A 344 9.16 -15.42 14.27
CA ALA A 344 8.14 -15.64 13.25
C ALA A 344 8.13 -14.47 12.27
N PHE A 345 8.38 -14.76 11.00
CA PHE A 345 8.08 -13.83 9.92
C PHE A 345 6.63 -14.02 9.51
N VAL A 346 5.82 -13.01 9.77
CA VAL A 346 4.35 -13.11 9.73
C VAL A 346 3.80 -12.17 8.67
N ARG A 347 3.05 -12.74 7.73
CA ARG A 347 2.11 -12.04 6.85
C ARG A 347 0.73 -12.65 7.06
N HIS A 348 -0.33 -11.99 6.61
CA HIS A 348 -1.68 -12.52 6.85
C HIS A 348 -1.96 -13.82 6.09
N LEU A 349 -1.27 -14.06 4.97
CA LEU A 349 -1.40 -15.27 4.17
C LEU A 349 -0.56 -16.45 4.69
N SER A 350 0.53 -16.18 5.41
CA SER A 350 1.56 -17.16 5.73
C SER A 350 2.38 -16.75 6.95
N VAL A 351 2.88 -17.75 7.68
CA VAL A 351 3.79 -17.58 8.82
C VAL A 351 4.97 -18.50 8.63
N GLU A 352 6.18 -17.94 8.57
CA GLU A 352 7.44 -18.67 8.54
C GLU A 352 8.04 -18.66 9.94
N LEU A 353 8.13 -19.85 10.55
CA LEU A 353 8.48 -20.06 11.93
C LEU A 353 9.89 -20.61 12.06
N GLU A 354 10.64 -20.07 13.02
CA GLU A 354 11.84 -20.67 13.59
C GLU A 354 11.66 -20.79 15.11
N TRP A 355 11.80 -21.98 15.69
CA TRP A 355 11.58 -22.16 17.13
C TRP A 355 12.42 -23.27 17.74
N LEU A 356 12.53 -23.24 19.08
CA LEU A 356 13.12 -24.30 19.88
C LEU A 356 12.43 -24.46 21.23
N GLU A 357 12.69 -25.57 21.89
CA GLU A 357 12.25 -25.82 23.25
C GLU A 357 13.22 -25.16 24.23
N GLY A 358 12.73 -24.28 25.10
CA GLY A 358 13.54 -23.37 25.91
C GLY A 358 13.67 -21.97 25.30
N HIS A 359 14.77 -21.26 25.62
CA HIS A 359 14.99 -19.85 25.27
C HIS A 359 15.84 -19.68 24.01
N LEU A 360 15.57 -18.63 23.20
CA LEU A 360 16.25 -18.36 21.92
C LEU A 360 17.76 -18.10 22.01
N GLU A 361 18.28 -17.78 23.19
CA GLU A 361 19.72 -17.55 23.45
C GLU A 361 20.59 -18.73 22.98
N ALA A 362 20.07 -19.96 23.03
CA ALA A 362 20.77 -21.15 22.53
C ALA A 362 21.07 -21.12 21.00
N LEU A 363 20.36 -20.30 20.23
CA LEU A 363 20.67 -20.05 18.81
C LEU A 363 21.84 -19.09 18.64
N ALA A 364 21.90 -18.04 19.45
CA ALA A 364 22.96 -17.03 19.40
C ALA A 364 24.33 -17.65 19.71
N ASP A 365 24.36 -18.62 20.61
CA ASP A 365 25.59 -19.34 20.99
C ASP A 365 25.97 -20.49 20.02
N GLY A 366 25.17 -20.72 18.97
CA GLY A 366 25.40 -21.81 17.99
C GLY A 366 25.21 -23.22 18.56
N GLN A 367 24.60 -23.36 19.74
CA GLN A 367 24.48 -24.63 20.47
C GLN A 367 23.27 -25.47 20.02
N ALA A 368 22.31 -24.89 19.30
CA ALA A 368 21.11 -25.57 18.83
C ALA A 368 20.75 -25.19 17.39
N SER A 369 20.16 -26.13 16.65
CA SER A 369 19.52 -25.87 15.36
C SER A 369 18.01 -25.63 15.55
N PRO A 370 17.44 -24.54 15.03
CA PRO A 370 16.02 -24.27 15.18
C PRO A 370 15.19 -25.23 14.33
N ARG A 371 13.99 -25.58 14.81
CA ARG A 371 12.97 -26.21 13.97
C ARG A 371 12.32 -25.14 13.09
N ARG A 372 11.92 -25.53 11.89
CA ARG A 372 11.35 -24.63 10.88
C ARG A 372 10.04 -25.17 10.30
N ALA A 373 9.11 -24.25 10.03
CA ALA A 373 7.86 -24.56 9.34
C ALA A 373 7.25 -23.31 8.70
N THR A 374 6.63 -23.47 7.54
CA THR A 374 5.76 -22.47 6.93
C THR A 374 4.31 -22.90 7.09
N LEU A 375 3.54 -22.12 7.86
CA LEU A 375 2.10 -22.26 7.96
C LEU A 375 1.46 -21.34 6.92
N SER A 376 0.44 -21.81 6.20
CA SER A 376 -0.26 -20.98 5.20
C SER A 376 -1.74 -21.30 5.15
N ARG A 377 -2.55 -20.25 4.92
CA ARG A 377 -4.00 -20.36 4.70
C ARG A 377 -4.37 -20.66 3.24
N LEU A 378 -3.43 -20.54 2.30
CA LEU A 378 -3.67 -20.75 0.86
C LEU A 378 -3.73 -22.24 0.49
N GLY A 379 -3.06 -23.09 1.26
CA GLY A 379 -3.10 -24.54 1.11
C GLY A 379 -1.71 -25.18 1.16
N ALA A 380 -1.66 -26.49 0.90
CA ALA A 380 -0.46 -27.30 1.06
C ALA A 380 0.74 -26.83 0.20
N ALA A 381 0.51 -26.27 -0.99
CA ALA A 381 1.60 -25.79 -1.87
C ALA A 381 2.42 -24.65 -1.25
N TRP A 382 1.81 -23.87 -0.35
CA TRP A 382 2.47 -22.77 0.38
C TRP A 382 3.02 -23.21 1.75
N GLN A 383 2.81 -24.46 2.15
CA GLN A 383 3.29 -24.98 3.43
C GLN A 383 4.62 -25.70 3.26
N SER A 384 5.45 -25.65 4.31
CA SER A 384 6.70 -26.39 4.40
C SER A 384 6.92 -26.82 5.85
N GLY A 385 7.53 -27.98 6.07
CA GLY A 385 7.70 -28.52 7.41
C GLY A 385 6.38 -28.74 8.17
N HIS A 386 6.46 -28.86 9.49
CA HIS A 386 5.30 -29.07 10.36
C HIS A 386 5.56 -28.53 11.76
N PHE A 387 4.63 -27.74 12.29
CA PHE A 387 4.63 -27.36 13.71
C PHE A 387 3.79 -28.37 14.49
N ALA A 388 4.46 -29.33 15.13
CA ALA A 388 3.82 -30.27 16.04
C ALA A 388 3.34 -29.55 17.31
N THR A 389 2.30 -30.07 17.96
CA THR A 389 1.91 -29.58 19.28
C THR A 389 3.01 -29.88 20.30
N VAL A 390 3.53 -28.85 20.96
CA VAL A 390 4.65 -28.96 21.91
C VAL A 390 4.29 -28.22 23.19
N HIS A 391 4.46 -28.87 24.36
CA HIS A 391 4.13 -28.29 25.68
C HIS A 391 2.72 -27.65 25.75
N GLY A 392 1.74 -28.27 25.08
CA GLY A 392 0.35 -27.78 25.00
C GLY A 392 0.09 -26.67 23.96
N LEU A 393 1.14 -26.09 23.36
CA LEU A 393 1.02 -25.08 22.31
C LEU A 393 0.71 -25.74 20.97
N THR A 394 -0.44 -25.40 20.38
CA THR A 394 -0.85 -25.89 19.05
C THR A 394 -0.49 -24.89 17.95
N ALA A 395 -0.32 -25.38 16.72
CA ALA A 395 -0.09 -24.51 15.55
C ALA A 395 -1.21 -23.48 15.35
N LYS A 396 -2.46 -23.83 15.67
CA LYS A 396 -3.61 -22.91 15.62
C LYS A 396 -3.50 -21.79 16.65
N ALA A 397 -3.17 -22.12 17.90
CA ALA A 397 -3.02 -21.11 18.96
C ALA A 397 -1.88 -20.14 18.64
N LEU A 398 -0.75 -20.65 18.16
CA LEU A 398 0.37 -19.81 17.71
C LEU A 398 -0.03 -18.93 16.51
N TRP A 399 -0.69 -19.49 15.51
CA TRP A 399 -1.22 -18.73 14.36
C TRP A 399 -2.14 -17.60 14.83
N ASP A 400 -3.14 -17.90 15.66
CA ASP A 400 -4.14 -16.93 16.13
C ASP A 400 -3.47 -15.78 16.90
N PHE A 401 -2.47 -16.07 17.74
CA PHE A 401 -1.67 -15.07 18.44
C PHE A 401 -0.89 -14.17 17.48
N LEU A 402 -0.12 -14.76 16.55
CA LEU A 402 0.69 -14.00 15.59
C LEU A 402 -0.17 -13.13 14.66
N GLN A 403 -1.32 -13.64 14.24
CA GLN A 403 -2.29 -12.84 13.48
C GLN A 403 -2.95 -11.75 14.32
N GLY A 404 -3.13 -11.96 15.63
CA GLY A 404 -3.57 -10.95 16.58
C GLY A 404 -2.60 -9.76 16.67
N VAL A 405 -1.29 -10.05 16.73
CA VAL A 405 -0.24 -9.03 16.69
C VAL A 405 -0.28 -8.26 15.36
N LEU A 406 -0.30 -8.95 14.21
CA LEU A 406 -0.42 -8.28 12.91
C LEU A 406 -1.65 -7.38 12.83
N ASN A 407 -2.80 -7.85 13.30
CA ASN A 407 -4.04 -7.08 13.25
C ASN A 407 -3.90 -5.75 14.00
N VAL A 408 -3.22 -5.70 15.15
CA VAL A 408 -2.96 -4.45 15.88
C VAL A 408 -2.09 -3.48 15.07
N PHE A 409 -1.09 -4.00 14.36
CA PHE A 409 -0.21 -3.22 13.47
C PHE A 409 -0.71 -3.17 12.02
N HIS A 410 -2.03 -3.07 11.85
CA HIS A 410 -2.65 -2.82 10.54
C HIS A 410 -2.33 -3.87 9.45
N TYR A 411 -2.07 -5.11 9.86
CA TYR A 411 -1.66 -6.22 8.99
C TYR A 411 -0.35 -5.96 8.22
N VAL A 412 0.50 -5.03 8.68
CA VAL A 412 1.83 -4.82 8.11
C VAL A 412 2.70 -6.03 8.41
N PRO A 413 3.26 -6.72 7.39
CA PRO A 413 4.13 -7.87 7.59
C PRO A 413 5.24 -7.56 8.59
N GLY A 414 5.50 -8.49 9.49
CA GLY A 414 6.40 -8.25 10.59
C GLY A 414 7.21 -9.46 10.99
N ASP A 415 8.38 -9.19 11.53
CA ASP A 415 9.17 -10.10 12.33
C ASP A 415 8.72 -10.03 13.79
N ILE A 416 8.37 -11.17 14.37
CA ILE A 416 7.83 -11.31 15.72
C ILE A 416 8.68 -12.27 16.53
N GLU A 417 9.24 -11.76 17.63
CA GLU A 417 9.81 -12.61 18.68
C GLU A 417 8.72 -12.96 19.69
N TRP A 418 8.60 -14.25 20.00
CA TRP A 418 7.54 -14.76 20.88
C TRP A 418 8.06 -15.82 21.85
N ALA A 419 7.35 -15.94 22.98
CA ALA A 419 7.60 -16.97 23.99
C ALA A 419 6.31 -17.60 24.51
N TRP A 420 6.34 -18.91 24.73
CA TRP A 420 5.31 -19.70 25.41
C TRP A 420 5.85 -20.15 26.76
N ASP A 421 5.22 -19.72 27.85
CA ASP A 421 5.64 -20.07 29.22
C ASP A 421 5.00 -21.39 29.73
N GLY A 422 4.12 -22.00 28.95
CA GLY A 422 3.30 -23.15 29.34
C GLY A 422 1.84 -22.80 29.64
N GLN A 423 1.50 -21.52 29.75
CA GLN A 423 0.16 -21.01 30.04
C GLN A 423 -0.31 -20.00 28.99
N GLN A 424 0.54 -19.07 28.58
CA GLN A 424 0.22 -18.05 27.58
C GLN A 424 1.38 -17.73 26.64
N LEU A 425 1.02 -17.15 25.49
CA LEU A 425 1.97 -16.59 24.53
C LEU A 425 2.26 -15.13 24.89
N TRP A 426 3.53 -14.76 24.80
CA TRP A 426 4.05 -13.43 25.06
C TRP A 426 4.70 -12.85 23.80
N LEU A 427 4.40 -11.59 23.51
CA LEU A 427 5.06 -10.79 22.49
C LEU A 427 6.31 -10.16 23.10
N LEU A 428 7.48 -10.55 22.60
CA LEU A 428 8.77 -10.03 23.06
C LEU A 428 9.30 -8.90 22.19
N GLN A 429 8.97 -8.92 20.89
CA GLN A 429 9.29 -7.86 19.93
C GLN A 429 8.38 -7.96 18.69
N TYR A 430 8.03 -6.81 18.10
CA TYR A 430 7.44 -6.71 16.77
C TYR A 430 8.24 -5.71 15.94
N ARG A 431 8.57 -6.08 14.70
CA ARG A 431 9.27 -5.22 13.74
C ARG A 431 8.61 -5.33 12.36
N PRO A 432 8.09 -4.25 11.77
CA PRO A 432 7.68 -4.22 10.37
C PRO A 432 8.85 -4.57 9.46
N ILE A 433 8.59 -5.35 8.42
CA ILE A 433 9.59 -5.72 7.43
C ILE A 433 9.08 -5.49 6.01
N SER A 434 9.84 -4.77 5.20
CA SER A 434 9.57 -4.59 3.76
C SER A 434 10.27 -5.68 2.93
N GLU A 435 11.44 -6.14 3.37
CA GLU A 435 12.26 -7.13 2.66
C GLU A 435 12.46 -8.41 3.50
N HIS A 436 11.98 -9.54 2.96
CA HIS A 436 12.24 -10.89 3.46
C HIS A 436 12.09 -11.87 2.30
N GLY A 437 12.85 -12.97 2.33
CA GLY A 437 12.82 -14.05 1.33
C GLY A 437 11.59 -14.93 1.48
N TRP A 438 10.39 -14.34 1.45
CA TRP A 438 9.12 -15.03 1.69
C TRP A 438 8.95 -16.25 0.78
N ARG A 439 8.26 -17.28 1.25
CA ARG A 439 7.66 -18.30 0.39
C ARG A 439 6.43 -17.76 -0.32
N ARG A 440 6.66 -16.80 -1.23
CA ARG A 440 5.67 -16.11 -2.06
C ARG A 440 5.85 -16.53 -3.51
N HIS A 441 4.75 -16.74 -4.22
CA HIS A 441 4.81 -17.10 -5.62
C HIS A 441 4.88 -15.83 -6.50
N LEU A 442 5.92 -15.71 -7.33
CA LEU A 442 6.22 -14.54 -8.17
C LEU A 442 6.13 -14.86 -9.66
N THR A 443 6.00 -13.84 -10.50
CA THR A 443 6.11 -13.97 -11.96
C THR A 443 6.65 -12.72 -12.65
N SER A 444 7.39 -12.90 -13.75
CA SER A 444 7.83 -11.81 -14.63
C SER A 444 6.89 -11.55 -15.81
N ALA A 445 5.92 -12.42 -16.10
CA ALA A 445 5.29 -12.50 -17.42
C ALA A 445 4.71 -11.21 -17.98
N ASN A 446 3.81 -10.55 -17.25
CA ASN A 446 3.20 -9.31 -17.74
C ASN A 446 4.12 -8.10 -17.62
N ILE A 447 5.03 -8.06 -16.64
CA ILE A 447 5.99 -6.95 -16.50
C ILE A 447 7.02 -7.00 -17.63
N ALA A 448 7.47 -8.20 -17.99
CA ALA A 448 8.42 -8.44 -19.07
C ALA A 448 7.86 -8.12 -20.46
N GLU A 449 6.54 -7.92 -20.62
CA GLU A 449 5.94 -7.44 -21.88
C GLU A 449 5.98 -5.91 -22.03
N ILE A 450 6.13 -5.18 -20.91
CA ILE A 450 5.99 -3.71 -20.90
C ILE A 450 7.22 -2.97 -20.40
N LEU A 451 8.16 -3.65 -19.73
CA LEU A 451 9.43 -3.08 -19.27
C LEU A 451 10.62 -3.96 -19.66
N PRO A 452 11.78 -3.37 -19.99
CA PRO A 452 12.99 -4.13 -20.26
C PRO A 452 13.44 -4.90 -19.00
N PRO A 453 14.31 -5.92 -19.13
CA PRO A 453 14.82 -6.69 -17.99
C PRO A 453 15.45 -5.83 -16.89
N GLN A 454 16.08 -4.72 -17.28
CA GLN A 454 16.53 -3.63 -16.41
C GLN A 454 15.71 -2.38 -16.73
N PRO A 455 14.59 -2.12 -16.02
CA PRO A 455 13.90 -0.84 -16.13
C PRO A 455 14.82 0.29 -15.67
N SER A 456 14.49 1.53 -16.05
CA SER A 456 15.19 2.70 -15.53
C SER A 456 15.05 2.80 -14.01
N ARG A 457 16.03 3.46 -13.36
CA ARG A 457 15.94 3.75 -11.90
C ARG A 457 14.66 4.50 -11.56
N PHE A 458 14.21 5.38 -12.45
CA PHE A 458 12.95 6.12 -12.33
C PHE A 458 11.72 5.23 -12.25
N VAL A 459 11.62 4.21 -13.12
CA VAL A 459 10.50 3.26 -13.09
C VAL A 459 10.60 2.33 -11.89
N GLU A 460 11.78 1.78 -11.61
CA GLU A 460 11.97 0.88 -10.48
C GLU A 460 11.67 1.58 -9.14
N TYR A 461 12.04 2.86 -9.00
CA TYR A 461 11.66 3.71 -7.86
C TYR A 461 10.14 3.76 -7.66
N ALA A 462 9.38 4.04 -8.73
CA ALA A 462 7.93 4.07 -8.67
C ALA A 462 7.30 2.69 -8.43
N GLN A 463 7.83 1.63 -9.06
CA GLN A 463 7.36 0.26 -8.87
C GLN A 463 7.43 -0.15 -7.40
N ARG A 464 8.59 0.07 -6.75
CA ARG A 464 8.80 -0.29 -5.34
C ARG A 464 7.90 0.54 -4.41
N ARG A 465 7.79 1.85 -4.63
CA ARG A 465 6.98 2.72 -3.76
C ARG A 465 5.49 2.49 -3.91
N ALA A 466 5.01 2.22 -5.12
CA ALA A 466 3.60 1.98 -5.39
C ALA A 466 3.11 0.58 -4.95
N ALA A 467 4.03 -0.36 -4.70
CA ALA A 467 3.74 -1.78 -4.57
C ALA A 467 2.62 -2.10 -3.55
N ALA A 468 2.68 -1.55 -2.33
CA ALA A 468 1.67 -1.77 -1.29
C ALA A 468 0.36 -0.97 -1.52
N SER A 469 0.40 0.09 -2.33
CA SER A 469 -0.74 0.98 -2.57
C SER A 469 -1.64 0.56 -3.72
N ILE A 470 -1.08 -0.11 -4.73
CA ILE A 470 -1.82 -0.60 -5.90
C ILE A 470 -3.01 -1.51 -5.49
N PRO A 471 -2.85 -2.52 -4.62
CA PRO A 471 -3.92 -3.44 -4.22
C PRO A 471 -5.13 -2.76 -3.55
N ALA A 472 -4.95 -1.57 -2.99
CA ALA A 472 -5.99 -0.86 -2.24
C ALA A 472 -7.29 -0.68 -3.06
N ILE A 473 -7.20 -0.47 -4.39
CA ILE A 473 -8.38 -0.36 -5.27
C ILE A 473 -9.27 -1.60 -5.22
N MET A 474 -8.69 -2.78 -5.02
CA MET A 474 -9.40 -4.04 -4.96
C MET A 474 -10.29 -4.14 -3.70
N ALA A 475 -10.06 -3.30 -2.69
CA ALA A 475 -10.89 -3.25 -1.49
C ALA A 475 -12.32 -2.75 -1.78
N ARG A 476 -12.54 -2.07 -2.91
CA ARG A 476 -13.89 -1.75 -3.42
C ARG A 476 -14.69 -3.01 -3.75
N TRP A 477 -14.00 -4.12 -4.01
CA TRP A 477 -14.58 -5.39 -4.40
C TRP A 477 -14.64 -6.35 -3.21
N ASP A 478 -13.51 -6.49 -2.52
CA ASP A 478 -13.33 -7.37 -1.38
C ASP A 478 -12.29 -6.79 -0.42
N SER A 479 -12.76 -6.28 0.73
CA SER A 479 -11.91 -5.61 1.71
C SER A 479 -10.87 -6.51 2.38
N ARG A 480 -10.99 -7.84 2.22
CA ARG A 480 -9.97 -8.78 2.69
C ARG A 480 -8.60 -8.53 2.06
N VAL A 481 -8.51 -7.84 0.92
CA VAL A 481 -7.21 -7.44 0.32
C VAL A 481 -6.37 -6.57 1.25
N LEU A 482 -7.03 -5.77 2.09
CA LEU A 482 -6.36 -4.91 3.07
C LEU A 482 -5.89 -5.67 4.31
N GLN A 483 -6.53 -6.81 4.62
CA GLN A 483 -6.05 -7.72 5.66
C GLN A 483 -4.86 -8.54 5.15
N ASP A 484 -4.90 -8.95 3.88
CA ASP A 484 -3.80 -9.69 3.27
C ASP A 484 -2.51 -8.86 3.24
N ASN A 485 -2.67 -7.57 2.94
CA ASN A 485 -1.60 -6.59 2.82
C ASN A 485 -0.43 -7.08 1.95
N GLU A 486 -0.77 -7.83 0.90
CA GLU A 486 0.19 -8.30 -0.09
C GLU A 486 0.48 -7.19 -1.11
N PRO A 487 1.75 -6.85 -1.36
CA PRO A 487 2.08 -5.85 -2.36
C PRO A 487 1.80 -6.40 -3.77
N PHE A 488 1.56 -5.51 -4.73
CA PHE A 488 1.36 -5.87 -6.14
C PHE A 488 2.65 -6.42 -6.78
N THR A 489 3.79 -5.81 -6.47
CA THR A 489 5.12 -6.32 -6.83
C THR A 489 5.94 -6.67 -5.58
N ALA A 490 6.84 -7.63 -5.72
CA ALA A 490 7.81 -8.00 -4.70
C ALA A 490 9.21 -8.16 -5.32
N VAL A 491 10.25 -7.97 -4.50
CA VAL A 491 11.64 -7.95 -4.96
C VAL A 491 12.27 -9.35 -4.83
N PHE A 492 12.98 -9.78 -5.87
CA PHE A 492 13.85 -10.97 -5.84
C PHE A 492 15.16 -10.66 -6.56
N GLY A 493 16.31 -10.91 -5.92
CA GLY A 493 17.62 -10.56 -6.48
C GLY A 493 17.74 -9.08 -6.86
N GLY A 494 17.09 -8.20 -6.09
CA GLY A 494 17.06 -6.75 -6.35
C GLY A 494 16.12 -6.28 -7.48
N ALA A 495 15.43 -7.18 -8.19
CA ALA A 495 14.50 -6.80 -9.26
C ALA A 495 13.04 -7.02 -8.89
N SER A 496 12.13 -6.19 -9.41
CA SER A 496 10.69 -6.26 -9.16
C SER A 496 9.96 -7.30 -10.01
N TYR A 497 9.12 -8.12 -9.38
CA TYR A 497 8.26 -9.15 -9.98
C TYR A 497 6.81 -9.01 -9.54
N ILE A 498 5.84 -9.49 -10.33
CA ILE A 498 4.44 -9.53 -9.89
C ILE A 498 4.27 -10.57 -8.79
N ASN A 499 3.59 -10.18 -7.72
CA ASN A 499 3.19 -11.08 -6.65
C ASN A 499 1.89 -11.82 -7.01
N ASN A 500 1.99 -13.13 -7.28
CA ASN A 500 0.82 -13.94 -7.60
C ASN A 500 -0.06 -14.21 -6.37
N ASP A 501 0.50 -14.25 -5.16
CA ASP A 501 -0.25 -14.55 -3.93
C ASP A 501 -1.38 -13.52 -3.69
N LEU A 502 -1.18 -12.26 -4.10
CA LEU A 502 -2.21 -11.20 -4.07
C LEU A 502 -3.50 -11.65 -4.78
N PHE A 503 -3.37 -12.22 -5.98
CA PHE A 503 -4.51 -12.66 -6.78
C PHE A 503 -5.00 -14.04 -6.35
N LEU A 504 -4.08 -14.96 -6.09
CA LEU A 504 -4.39 -16.34 -5.71
C LEU A 504 -5.15 -16.41 -4.38
N ALA A 505 -4.86 -15.52 -3.43
CA ALA A 505 -5.64 -15.38 -2.20
C ALA A 505 -7.12 -15.08 -2.46
N ARG A 506 -7.41 -14.18 -3.41
CA ARG A 506 -8.79 -13.83 -3.80
C ARG A 506 -9.49 -14.97 -4.53
N LEU A 507 -8.79 -15.68 -5.41
CA LEU A 507 -9.34 -16.87 -6.06
C LEU A 507 -9.66 -17.98 -5.05
N ALA A 508 -8.77 -18.24 -4.10
CA ALA A 508 -8.98 -19.23 -3.02
C ALA A 508 -10.18 -18.87 -2.14
N ASP A 509 -10.37 -17.59 -1.87
CA ASP A 509 -11.51 -17.04 -1.13
C ASP A 509 -12.83 -17.17 -1.88
N TRP A 510 -12.82 -16.94 -3.20
CA TRP A 510 -13.99 -17.06 -4.06
C TRP A 510 -14.23 -18.49 -4.54
N GLY A 511 -13.34 -19.44 -4.24
CA GLY A 511 -13.46 -20.83 -4.70
C GLY A 511 -13.24 -21.01 -6.20
N ILE A 512 -12.51 -20.09 -6.83
CA ILE A 512 -12.14 -20.13 -8.24
C ILE A 512 -10.80 -20.83 -8.39
N SER A 513 -10.65 -21.68 -9.40
CA SER A 513 -9.38 -22.37 -9.64
C SER A 513 -8.29 -21.44 -10.17
N ALA A 514 -7.05 -21.70 -9.77
CA ALA A 514 -5.87 -21.00 -10.28
C ALA A 514 -5.60 -21.25 -11.78
N ALA A 515 -6.13 -22.33 -12.36
CA ALA A 515 -5.95 -22.65 -13.78
C ALA A 515 -6.49 -21.54 -14.70
N SER A 516 -7.60 -20.91 -14.31
CA SER A 516 -8.17 -19.77 -15.04
C SER A 516 -7.27 -18.53 -15.03
N TYR A 517 -6.44 -18.38 -14.01
CA TYR A 517 -5.53 -17.24 -13.84
C TYR A 517 -4.17 -17.50 -14.51
N ALA A 518 -3.66 -18.72 -14.46
CA ALA A 518 -2.41 -19.12 -15.12
C ALA A 518 -2.42 -18.77 -16.62
N GLY A 519 -3.52 -19.07 -17.32
CA GLY A 519 -3.68 -18.74 -18.74
C GLY A 519 -3.81 -17.25 -19.05
N GLU A 520 -4.14 -16.43 -18.05
CA GLU A 520 -4.32 -14.98 -18.23
C GLU A 520 -3.07 -14.18 -17.94
N VAL A 521 -2.28 -14.59 -16.95
CA VAL A 521 -1.03 -13.90 -16.59
C VAL A 521 0.18 -14.40 -17.38
N GLY A 522 0.09 -15.61 -17.95
CA GLY A 522 1.21 -16.23 -18.64
C GLY A 522 2.19 -16.80 -17.62
N GLY A 523 2.29 -18.13 -17.53
CA GLY A 523 3.14 -18.79 -16.55
C GLY A 523 2.43 -19.93 -15.83
N ALA A 524 3.12 -20.51 -14.85
CA ALA A 524 2.58 -21.56 -14.00
C ALA A 524 2.07 -20.96 -12.68
N THR A 525 1.09 -21.57 -12.02
CA THR A 525 0.66 -21.16 -10.68
C THR A 525 0.39 -22.37 -9.79
N PRO A 526 0.58 -22.25 -8.47
CA PRO A 526 0.31 -23.35 -7.56
C PRO A 526 -1.14 -23.78 -7.61
N ALA A 527 -1.37 -25.08 -7.44
CA ALA A 527 -2.68 -25.68 -7.62
C ALA A 527 -3.70 -25.16 -6.60
N LEU A 528 -4.73 -24.45 -7.09
CA LEU A 528 -5.95 -24.15 -6.34
C LEU A 528 -7.15 -24.82 -7.03
N PRO A 529 -7.81 -25.79 -6.38
CA PRO A 529 -8.98 -26.46 -6.96
C PRO A 529 -10.24 -25.59 -6.87
N TRP A 530 -11.21 -25.87 -7.73
CA TRP A 530 -12.56 -25.31 -7.62
C TRP A 530 -13.21 -25.65 -6.28
N ARG A 531 -13.89 -24.68 -5.67
CA ARG A 531 -14.70 -24.87 -4.46
C ARG A 531 -16.11 -24.30 -4.71
N PRO A 532 -17.01 -25.08 -5.35
CA PRO A 532 -18.31 -24.59 -5.83
C PRO A 532 -19.16 -23.88 -4.77
N LEU A 533 -19.16 -24.39 -3.53
CA LEU A 533 -19.90 -23.77 -2.42
C LEU A 533 -19.36 -22.38 -2.06
N ARG A 534 -18.04 -22.15 -2.15
CA ARG A 534 -17.44 -20.82 -1.96
C ARG A 534 -17.75 -19.90 -3.13
N LEU A 535 -17.74 -20.43 -4.36
CA LEU A 535 -18.10 -19.69 -5.56
C LEU A 535 -19.53 -19.16 -5.49
N LEU A 536 -20.50 -20.00 -5.14
CA LEU A 536 -21.89 -19.58 -4.97
C LEU A 536 -22.02 -18.46 -3.93
N ARG A 537 -21.30 -18.54 -2.81
CA ARG A 537 -21.25 -17.49 -1.78
C ARG A 537 -20.54 -16.21 -2.26
N ALA A 538 -19.66 -16.32 -3.24
CA ALA A 538 -18.92 -15.20 -3.80
C ALA A 538 -19.67 -14.47 -4.93
N VAL A 539 -20.68 -15.07 -5.57
CA VAL A 539 -21.43 -14.48 -6.68
C VAL A 539 -21.89 -13.03 -6.42
N PRO A 540 -22.51 -12.69 -5.27
CA PRO A 540 -22.91 -11.30 -5.00
C PRO A 540 -21.71 -10.33 -4.94
N ARG A 541 -20.55 -10.80 -4.44
CA ARG A 541 -19.33 -10.01 -4.39
C ARG A 541 -18.74 -9.80 -5.79
N LEU A 542 -18.71 -10.85 -6.61
CA LEU A 542 -18.25 -10.78 -8.00
C LEU A 542 -19.12 -9.83 -8.84
N TRP A 543 -20.44 -9.81 -8.60
CA TRP A 543 -21.35 -8.85 -9.24
C TRP A 543 -21.07 -7.41 -8.80
N ARG A 544 -20.85 -7.16 -7.49
CA ARG A 544 -20.43 -5.84 -6.98
C ARG A 544 -19.08 -5.41 -7.53
N MET A 545 -18.12 -6.34 -7.62
CA MET A 545 -16.81 -6.13 -8.21
C MET A 545 -16.94 -5.63 -9.66
N GLN A 546 -17.75 -6.32 -10.46
CA GLN A 546 -18.04 -5.93 -11.84
C GLN A 546 -18.64 -4.52 -11.92
N HIS A 547 -19.63 -4.21 -11.10
CA HIS A 547 -20.26 -2.88 -11.10
C HIS A 547 -19.26 -1.78 -10.70
N ALA A 548 -18.47 -2.02 -9.65
CA ALA A 548 -17.47 -1.07 -9.15
C ALA A 548 -16.31 -0.85 -10.14
N ALA A 549 -15.84 -1.91 -10.81
CA ALA A 549 -14.81 -1.80 -11.84
C ALA A 549 -15.31 -1.02 -13.07
N ARG A 550 -16.56 -1.28 -13.50
CA ARG A 550 -17.18 -0.57 -14.63
C ARG A 550 -17.41 0.91 -14.32
N SER A 551 -17.89 1.25 -13.12
CA SER A 551 -18.08 2.65 -12.73
C SER A 551 -16.76 3.41 -12.63
N HIS A 552 -15.67 2.74 -12.22
CA HIS A 552 -14.34 3.34 -12.16
C HIS A 552 -13.82 3.78 -13.53
N LEU A 553 -14.26 3.19 -14.65
CA LEU A 553 -13.82 3.59 -15.99
C LEU A 553 -14.12 5.07 -16.29
N GLN A 554 -15.17 5.64 -15.69
CA GLN A 554 -15.51 7.05 -15.83
C GLN A 554 -14.52 7.99 -15.13
N ALA A 555 -13.75 7.48 -14.15
CA ALA A 555 -12.74 8.25 -13.42
C ALA A 555 -11.38 8.32 -14.14
N LEU A 556 -11.17 7.53 -15.21
CA LEU A 556 -9.88 7.47 -15.90
C LEU A 556 -9.56 8.79 -16.62
N ALA A 557 -10.52 9.36 -17.35
CA ALA A 557 -10.32 10.62 -18.09
C ALA A 557 -9.99 11.81 -17.18
N PRO A 558 -10.79 12.13 -16.14
CA PRO A 558 -10.44 13.21 -15.22
C PRO A 558 -9.14 12.93 -14.46
N GLY A 559 -8.84 11.67 -14.13
CA GLY A 559 -7.57 11.29 -13.52
C GLY A 559 -6.36 11.59 -14.41
N LEU A 560 -6.42 11.24 -15.69
CA LEU A 560 -5.38 11.57 -16.67
C LEU A 560 -5.18 13.08 -16.80
N GLN A 561 -6.27 13.84 -16.95
CA GLN A 561 -6.22 15.30 -17.05
C GLN A 561 -5.58 15.95 -15.81
N ARG A 562 -5.91 15.44 -14.63
CA ARG A 562 -5.34 15.92 -13.38
C ARG A 562 -3.84 15.68 -13.31
N PHE A 563 -3.37 14.46 -13.56
CA PHE A 563 -1.93 14.15 -13.53
C PHE A 563 -1.16 14.92 -14.61
N ASP A 564 -1.75 15.10 -15.78
CA ASP A 564 -1.17 15.90 -16.86
C ASP A 564 -1.01 17.39 -16.47
N ALA A 565 -2.01 17.96 -15.80
CA ALA A 565 -1.94 19.31 -15.26
C ALA A 565 -0.91 19.43 -14.13
N GLU A 566 -0.84 18.45 -13.21
CA GLU A 566 0.19 18.41 -12.16
C GLU A 566 1.59 18.36 -12.75
N LEU A 567 1.82 17.55 -13.79
CA LEU A 567 3.11 17.47 -14.48
C LEU A 567 3.49 18.82 -15.11
N ALA A 568 2.53 19.48 -15.77
CA ALA A 568 2.75 20.80 -16.36
C ALA A 568 3.14 21.85 -15.29
N GLN A 569 2.50 21.80 -14.10
CA GLN A 569 2.84 22.67 -12.98
C GLN A 569 4.25 22.41 -12.44
N LEU A 570 4.63 21.14 -12.27
CA LEU A 570 5.98 20.76 -11.83
C LEU A 570 7.05 21.22 -12.84
N GLN A 571 6.79 21.04 -14.13
CA GLN A 571 7.68 21.51 -15.18
C GLN A 571 7.81 23.03 -15.16
N ALA A 572 6.71 23.77 -15.02
CA ALA A 572 6.72 25.23 -14.93
C ALA A 572 7.45 25.74 -13.67
N ALA A 573 7.40 24.97 -12.57
CA ALA A 573 8.10 25.28 -11.33
C ALA A 573 9.58 24.88 -11.33
N GLY A 574 10.09 24.26 -12.41
CA GLY A 574 11.48 23.81 -12.49
C GLY A 574 11.80 22.64 -11.56
N ALA A 575 10.85 21.71 -11.38
CA ALA A 575 11.02 20.52 -10.56
C ALA A 575 12.27 19.70 -10.94
N ASP A 576 13.01 19.24 -9.93
CA ASP A 576 14.14 18.32 -10.13
C ASP A 576 13.65 16.87 -10.37
N GLY A 577 14.60 15.96 -10.61
CA GLY A 577 14.28 14.56 -10.88
C GLY A 577 13.62 13.85 -9.70
N GLN A 578 13.91 14.25 -8.45
CA GLN A 578 13.30 13.66 -7.26
C GLN A 578 11.81 14.03 -7.17
N HIS A 579 11.48 15.31 -7.36
CA HIS A 579 10.08 15.76 -7.39
C HIS A 579 9.28 15.06 -8.51
N LEU A 580 9.91 14.87 -9.69
CA LEU A 580 9.29 14.13 -10.79
C LEU A 580 9.11 12.63 -10.45
N ALA A 581 10.06 12.00 -9.75
CA ALA A 581 9.98 10.60 -9.35
C ALA A 581 8.89 10.35 -8.29
N ASP A 582 8.73 11.27 -7.34
CA ASP A 582 7.65 11.20 -6.34
C ASP A 582 6.27 11.43 -6.96
N TRP A 583 6.15 12.39 -7.89
CA TRP A 583 4.94 12.54 -8.71
C TRP A 583 4.66 11.28 -9.54
N PHE A 584 5.69 10.69 -10.16
CA PHE A 584 5.55 9.51 -10.99
C PHE A 584 5.12 8.29 -10.17
N SER A 585 5.56 8.17 -8.91
CA SER A 585 5.09 7.12 -8.00
C SER A 585 3.57 7.20 -7.77
N ARG A 586 3.02 8.40 -7.56
CA ARG A 586 1.56 8.62 -7.46
C ARG A 586 0.84 8.31 -8.77
N PHE A 587 1.43 8.73 -9.89
CA PHE A 587 0.89 8.44 -11.21
C PHE A 587 0.91 6.94 -11.52
N TYR A 588 1.95 6.23 -11.12
CA TYR A 588 2.10 4.78 -11.30
C TYR A 588 1.03 3.99 -10.53
N VAL A 589 0.69 4.41 -9.30
CA VAL A 589 -0.47 3.86 -8.57
C VAL A 589 -1.74 4.01 -9.41
N PHE A 590 -2.01 5.20 -9.95
CA PHE A 590 -3.17 5.45 -10.80
C PHE A 590 -3.17 4.58 -12.07
N VAL A 591 -2.03 4.47 -12.76
CA VAL A 591 -1.83 3.65 -13.96
C VAL A 591 -2.24 2.20 -13.71
N VAL A 592 -1.68 1.58 -12.66
CA VAL A 592 -1.89 0.15 -12.42
C VAL A 592 -3.30 -0.10 -11.89
N GLN A 593 -3.83 0.75 -11.01
CA GLN A 593 -5.21 0.63 -10.53
C GLN A 593 -6.24 0.79 -11.66
N GLY A 594 -6.01 1.70 -12.61
CA GLY A 594 -6.83 1.85 -13.80
C GLY A 594 -6.85 0.57 -14.65
N ASN A 595 -5.67 -0.02 -14.89
CA ASN A 595 -5.53 -1.27 -15.62
C ASN A 595 -6.20 -2.47 -14.90
N LEU A 596 -6.14 -2.54 -13.57
CA LEU A 596 -6.86 -3.56 -12.79
C LEU A 596 -8.39 -3.47 -12.98
N CYS A 597 -8.94 -2.25 -12.99
CA CYS A 597 -10.37 -2.02 -13.25
C CYS A 597 -10.77 -2.38 -14.69
N ILE A 598 -9.94 -2.00 -15.67
CA ILE A 598 -10.16 -2.33 -17.09
C ILE A 598 -10.12 -3.86 -17.29
N ALA A 599 -9.11 -4.54 -16.74
CA ALA A 599 -8.99 -5.99 -16.82
C ALA A 599 -10.20 -6.70 -16.20
N THR A 600 -10.69 -6.21 -15.07
CA THR A 600 -11.89 -6.73 -14.41
C THR A 600 -13.15 -6.54 -15.27
N ALA A 601 -13.32 -5.36 -15.90
CA ALA A 601 -14.43 -5.10 -16.82
C ALA A 601 -14.38 -5.97 -18.08
N LEU A 602 -13.17 -6.22 -18.62
CA LEU A 602 -12.94 -7.14 -19.74
C LEU A 602 -13.27 -8.58 -19.39
N ALA A 603 -12.85 -9.06 -18.23
CA ALA A 603 -13.12 -10.42 -17.76
C ALA A 603 -14.63 -10.69 -17.62
N SER A 604 -15.41 -9.69 -17.21
CA SER A 604 -16.85 -9.79 -17.01
C SER A 604 -17.68 -9.32 -18.22
N SER A 605 -17.04 -9.11 -19.37
CA SER A 605 -17.67 -8.47 -20.53
C SER A 605 -18.63 -9.37 -21.30
N GLY A 606 -18.54 -10.69 -21.18
CA GLY A 606 -19.45 -11.63 -21.87
C GLY A 606 -19.34 -11.63 -23.39
N GLY A 607 -18.20 -11.22 -23.97
CA GLY A 607 -17.96 -11.21 -25.41
C GLY A 607 -18.22 -9.86 -26.08
N ALA A 608 -18.19 -9.81 -27.42
CA ALA A 608 -18.20 -8.59 -28.22
C ALA A 608 -19.43 -8.45 -29.16
N TRP A 609 -20.58 -9.04 -28.81
CA TRP A 609 -21.79 -9.05 -29.66
C TRP A 609 -22.39 -7.65 -29.93
N LEU A 610 -22.05 -6.61 -29.14
CA LEU A 610 -22.54 -5.24 -29.31
C LEU A 610 -21.64 -4.42 -30.24
N GLY A 611 -20.54 -5.02 -30.73
CA GLY A 611 -19.62 -4.41 -31.67
C GLY A 611 -18.16 -4.46 -31.21
N ARG A 612 -17.29 -4.16 -32.18
CA ARG A 612 -15.84 -4.01 -32.04
C ARG A 612 -15.45 -2.66 -32.65
N PRO A 613 -15.62 -1.56 -31.91
CA PRO A 613 -15.29 -0.24 -32.43
C PRO A 613 -13.78 -0.13 -32.70
N ALA A 614 -13.40 0.83 -33.55
CA ALA A 614 -12.01 1.14 -33.83
C ALA A 614 -11.25 1.51 -32.55
N THR A 615 -10.01 1.02 -32.43
CA THR A 615 -9.08 1.34 -31.35
C THR A 615 -8.05 2.37 -31.83
N ALA A 616 -7.25 2.90 -30.90
CA ALA A 616 -6.17 3.85 -31.21
C ALA A 616 -5.09 3.28 -32.16
N TYR A 617 -5.04 1.96 -32.39
CA TYR A 617 -4.09 1.33 -33.31
C TYR A 617 -4.48 1.40 -34.79
N ASN A 618 -5.67 1.90 -35.11
CA ASN A 618 -6.08 2.04 -36.50
C ASN A 618 -5.41 3.22 -37.22
N ASP A 619 -4.77 4.16 -36.50
CA ASP A 619 -4.03 5.29 -37.07
C ASP A 619 -2.67 5.47 -36.37
N LEU A 620 -1.65 4.79 -36.90
CA LEU A 620 -0.28 4.78 -36.33
C LEU A 620 0.71 5.66 -37.10
N GLN A 621 0.28 6.33 -38.17
CA GLN A 621 1.22 7.05 -39.06
C GLN A 621 1.91 8.24 -38.37
N HIS A 622 1.31 8.80 -37.31
CA HIS A 622 1.81 9.98 -36.58
C HIS A 622 1.85 9.75 -35.05
N SER A 623 2.54 8.70 -34.61
CA SER A 623 2.61 8.31 -33.19
C SER A 623 4.05 8.24 -32.66
N PRO A 624 4.76 9.38 -32.48
CA PRO A 624 6.16 9.41 -32.04
C PRO A 624 6.36 8.90 -30.60
N HIS A 625 5.30 8.81 -29.82
CA HIS A 625 5.29 8.23 -28.47
C HIS A 625 5.25 6.70 -28.46
N ARG A 626 5.02 6.05 -29.61
CA ARG A 626 4.92 4.60 -29.72
C ARG A 626 6.29 3.97 -29.98
N LEU A 627 6.93 3.51 -28.93
CA LEU A 627 8.30 3.00 -28.91
C LEU A 627 8.35 1.61 -28.24
N PRO A 628 9.35 0.75 -28.54
CA PRO A 628 9.66 -0.41 -27.71
C PRO A 628 9.82 0.02 -26.25
N TRP A 629 9.20 -0.69 -25.32
CA TRP A 629 9.23 -0.33 -23.89
C TRP A 629 8.78 1.11 -23.59
N GLU A 630 7.80 1.62 -24.35
CA GLU A 630 7.21 2.96 -24.20
C GLU A 630 6.69 3.27 -22.79
N THR A 631 6.46 2.23 -21.97
CA THR A 631 6.04 2.34 -20.56
C THR A 631 7.17 2.81 -19.65
N ASP A 632 8.43 2.68 -20.08
CA ASP A 632 9.58 3.25 -19.39
C ASP A 632 9.87 4.66 -19.93
N PRO A 633 9.74 5.73 -19.12
CA PRO A 633 10.15 7.07 -19.51
C PRO A 633 11.63 7.15 -19.87
N GLY A 634 12.48 6.25 -19.38
CA GLY A 634 13.91 6.21 -19.69
C GLY A 634 14.26 5.69 -21.09
N THR A 635 13.31 5.08 -21.80
CA THR A 635 13.49 4.71 -23.21
C THR A 635 13.84 5.95 -24.04
N PRO A 636 14.88 5.92 -24.90
CA PRO A 636 15.23 7.05 -25.77
C PRO A 636 14.06 7.48 -26.65
N ARG A 637 13.77 8.79 -26.70
CA ARG A 637 12.61 9.37 -27.42
C ARG A 637 13.05 10.41 -28.45
N PRO A 638 12.28 10.61 -29.53
CA PRO A 638 12.52 11.70 -30.48
C PRO A 638 12.36 13.08 -29.80
N ALA A 639 12.68 14.15 -30.54
CA ALA A 639 12.57 15.51 -30.04
C ALA A 639 11.16 15.83 -29.50
N PRO A 640 11.05 16.76 -28.52
CA PRO A 640 9.77 17.16 -27.95
C PRO A 640 8.77 17.54 -29.04
N THR A 641 7.59 16.93 -28.98
CA THR A 641 6.47 17.18 -29.87
C THR A 641 5.23 17.38 -29.02
N ASP A 642 4.33 18.27 -29.43
CA ASP A 642 3.07 18.47 -28.73
C ASP A 642 2.15 17.26 -28.92
N LEU A 643 1.79 16.62 -27.80
CA LEU A 643 1.02 15.38 -27.75
C LEU A 643 -0.12 15.52 -26.74
N PRO A 644 -1.19 16.28 -27.06
CA PRO A 644 -2.31 16.45 -26.16
C PRO A 644 -3.03 15.12 -25.90
N LEU A 645 -3.64 15.02 -24.72
CA LEU A 645 -4.45 13.87 -24.34
C LEU A 645 -5.65 13.71 -25.28
N GLN A 646 -5.93 12.48 -25.67
CA GLN A 646 -7.10 12.13 -26.47
C GLN A 646 -8.35 12.02 -25.58
N PRO A 647 -9.51 12.56 -26.01
CA PRO A 647 -10.74 12.47 -25.25
C PRO A 647 -11.24 11.02 -25.17
N LEU A 648 -11.99 10.70 -24.09
CA LEU A 648 -12.61 9.39 -23.95
C LEU A 648 -13.57 9.13 -25.13
N PRO A 649 -13.51 7.96 -25.80
CA PRO A 649 -14.37 7.66 -26.94
C PRO A 649 -15.85 7.74 -26.57
N ALA A 650 -16.64 8.43 -27.40
CA ALA A 650 -18.08 8.52 -27.23
C ALA A 650 -18.75 7.19 -27.63
N TRP A 651 -19.65 6.71 -26.78
CA TRP A 651 -20.41 5.48 -27.03
C TRP A 651 -21.84 5.78 -27.44
N PRO A 652 -22.44 4.99 -28.36
CA PRO A 652 -23.86 5.06 -28.65
C PRO A 652 -24.70 4.93 -27.37
N SER A 653 -25.87 5.58 -27.33
CA SER A 653 -26.75 5.57 -26.14
C SER A 653 -27.11 4.15 -25.68
N VAL A 654 -27.32 3.22 -26.61
CA VAL A 654 -27.58 1.80 -26.33
C VAL A 654 -26.41 1.12 -25.60
N VAL A 655 -25.18 1.42 -26.01
CA VAL A 655 -23.96 0.87 -25.40
C VAL A 655 -23.74 1.49 -24.01
N THR A 656 -23.99 2.80 -23.88
CA THR A 656 -23.93 3.50 -22.60
C THR A 656 -24.94 2.93 -21.61
N LEU A 657 -26.17 2.66 -22.06
CA LEU A 657 -27.19 2.02 -21.24
C LEU A 657 -26.79 0.59 -20.86
N ALA A 658 -26.30 -0.20 -21.82
CA ALA A 658 -25.82 -1.56 -21.57
C ALA A 658 -24.66 -1.59 -20.56
N HIS A 659 -23.73 -0.64 -20.63
CA HIS A 659 -22.66 -0.47 -19.66
C HIS A 659 -23.20 -0.19 -18.26
N ARG A 660 -24.13 0.77 -18.13
CA ARG A 660 -24.75 1.14 -16.84
C ARG A 660 -25.54 -0.02 -16.23
N LEU A 661 -26.24 -0.79 -17.06
CA LEU A 661 -27.03 -1.95 -16.65
C LEU A 661 -26.20 -3.21 -16.38
N GLY A 662 -24.90 -3.20 -16.65
CA GLY A 662 -24.05 -4.37 -16.39
C GLY A 662 -24.18 -5.49 -17.43
N LEU A 663 -24.75 -5.21 -18.62
CA LEU A 663 -25.04 -6.23 -19.63
C LEU A 663 -23.75 -6.85 -20.22
N PRO A 664 -23.81 -8.09 -20.74
CA PRO A 664 -22.73 -8.68 -21.51
C PRO A 664 -22.64 -8.05 -22.90
N GLY A 665 -21.53 -8.30 -23.60
CA GLY A 665 -21.27 -7.83 -24.95
C GLY A 665 -20.31 -6.71 -25.21
N LEU A 666 -19.82 -6.14 -24.13
CA LEU A 666 -19.12 -4.87 -24.17
C LEU A 666 -17.62 -5.06 -24.39
N ARG A 667 -17.15 -6.28 -24.68
CA ARG A 667 -15.71 -6.57 -24.78
C ARG A 667 -15.02 -5.66 -25.79
N GLY A 668 -15.61 -5.44 -26.96
CA GLY A 668 -15.05 -4.53 -27.97
C GLY A 668 -14.89 -3.09 -27.47
N TYR A 669 -15.88 -2.57 -26.74
CA TYR A 669 -15.84 -1.21 -26.18
C TYR A 669 -14.87 -1.09 -24.99
N TYR A 670 -14.74 -2.13 -24.16
CA TYR A 670 -13.73 -2.14 -23.09
C TYR A 670 -12.31 -2.29 -23.63
N LEU A 671 -12.11 -3.00 -24.75
CA LEU A 671 -10.84 -3.01 -25.48
C LEU A 671 -10.52 -1.60 -26.00
N GLN A 672 -11.49 -0.90 -26.59
CA GLN A 672 -11.32 0.50 -27.01
C GLN A 672 -10.91 1.41 -25.84
N VAL A 673 -11.54 1.28 -24.67
CA VAL A 673 -11.15 2.03 -23.46
C VAL A 673 -9.74 1.67 -23.00
N ARG A 674 -9.36 0.38 -23.03
CA ARG A 674 -8.01 -0.04 -22.68
C ARG A 674 -6.96 0.61 -23.57
N GLU A 675 -7.16 0.57 -24.89
CA GLU A 675 -6.17 1.13 -25.82
C GLU A 675 -6.16 2.67 -25.81
N TRP A 676 -7.30 3.31 -25.62
CA TRP A 676 -7.38 4.75 -25.36
C TRP A 676 -6.61 5.14 -24.08
N TYR A 677 -6.80 4.38 -23.00
CA TYR A 677 -6.13 4.65 -21.74
C TYR A 677 -4.62 4.50 -21.90
N ARG A 678 -4.18 3.39 -22.50
CA ARG A 678 -2.77 3.15 -22.82
C ARG A 678 -2.17 4.27 -23.68
N ASP A 679 -2.83 4.68 -24.76
CA ASP A 679 -2.31 5.75 -25.63
C ASP A 679 -2.04 7.04 -24.84
N ASN A 680 -2.98 7.44 -24.00
CA ASN A 680 -2.81 8.61 -23.14
C ASN A 680 -1.70 8.45 -22.10
N LEU A 681 -1.54 7.25 -21.52
CA LEU A 681 -0.41 6.98 -20.64
C LEU A 681 0.93 7.17 -21.36
N MET A 682 1.05 6.68 -22.60
CA MET A 682 2.28 6.83 -23.38
C MET A 682 2.57 8.29 -23.74
N ARG A 683 1.54 9.11 -23.99
CA ARG A 683 1.69 10.57 -24.16
C ARG A 683 2.22 11.23 -22.89
N ILE A 684 1.69 10.86 -21.72
CA ILE A 684 2.19 11.39 -20.45
C ILE A 684 3.64 10.93 -20.21
N PHE A 685 3.97 9.65 -20.42
CA PHE A 685 5.35 9.16 -20.29
C PHE A 685 6.32 9.87 -21.25
N PHE A 686 5.88 10.18 -22.47
CA PHE A 686 6.64 11.00 -23.40
C PHE A 686 6.91 12.40 -22.85
N ARG A 687 5.90 13.07 -22.27
CA ARG A 687 6.09 14.38 -21.64
C ARG A 687 7.00 14.31 -20.41
N VAL A 688 6.88 13.28 -19.59
CA VAL A 688 7.75 13.07 -18.41
C VAL A 688 9.22 12.94 -18.82
N HIS A 689 9.51 12.20 -19.90
CA HIS A 689 10.86 12.09 -20.44
C HIS A 689 11.49 13.47 -20.73
N HIS A 690 10.71 14.36 -21.36
CA HIS A 690 11.18 15.71 -21.70
C HIS A 690 11.13 16.70 -20.53
N ALA A 691 10.32 16.45 -19.51
CA ALA A 691 10.31 17.24 -18.28
C ALA A 691 11.53 16.98 -17.39
N MET A 692 12.17 15.80 -17.51
CA MET A 692 13.36 15.45 -16.72
C MET A 692 14.54 16.39 -17.05
N PRO A 693 15.13 17.07 -16.05
CA PRO A 693 16.30 17.93 -16.24
C PRO A 693 17.44 17.18 -16.91
N GLU A 694 18.06 17.80 -17.93
CA GLU A 694 19.10 17.16 -18.74
C GLU A 694 20.27 16.64 -17.90
N ALA A 695 20.71 17.42 -16.90
CA ALA A 695 21.80 17.05 -16.01
C ALA A 695 21.52 15.80 -15.14
N GLN A 696 20.25 15.46 -14.90
CA GLN A 696 19.86 14.32 -14.07
C GLN A 696 19.32 13.14 -14.89
N ARG A 697 19.16 13.32 -16.21
CA ARG A 697 18.56 12.33 -17.11
C ARG A 697 19.35 11.02 -17.13
N ALA A 698 20.68 11.10 -17.20
CA ALA A 698 21.54 9.92 -17.23
C ALA A 698 21.44 9.08 -15.94
N ASP A 699 21.20 9.73 -14.80
CA ASP A 699 21.07 9.06 -13.51
C ASP A 699 19.70 8.39 -13.37
N TRP A 700 18.62 9.14 -13.53
CA TRP A 700 17.25 8.64 -13.38
C TRP A 700 16.84 7.66 -14.48
N PHE A 701 17.21 7.93 -15.74
CA PHE A 701 16.87 7.09 -16.88
C PHE A 701 17.91 6.02 -17.20
N GLY A 702 19.03 6.01 -16.47
CA GLY A 702 19.96 4.89 -16.51
C GLY A 702 19.30 3.60 -16.03
N PRO A 703 19.77 2.43 -16.51
CA PRO A 703 19.25 1.14 -16.07
C PRO A 703 19.45 0.96 -14.56
N HIS A 704 18.45 0.37 -13.90
CA HIS A 704 18.59 -0.08 -12.52
C HIS A 704 19.68 -1.17 -12.44
N PRO A 705 20.55 -1.16 -11.41
CA PRO A 705 21.68 -2.09 -11.31
C PRO A 705 21.24 -3.56 -11.31
N ASP A 706 20.14 -3.86 -10.64
CA ASP A 706 19.64 -5.23 -10.51
C ASP A 706 18.81 -5.66 -11.73
N VAL A 707 19.14 -6.82 -12.29
CA VAL A 707 18.51 -7.41 -13.49
C VAL A 707 17.45 -8.42 -13.07
N ARG A 708 16.31 -8.47 -13.77
CA ARG A 708 15.41 -9.62 -13.66
C ARG A 708 16.08 -10.88 -14.24
N THR A 709 16.53 -11.78 -13.37
CA THR A 709 17.24 -13.03 -13.73
C THR A 709 16.34 -14.26 -13.87
N ARG A 710 15.14 -14.21 -13.30
CA ARG A 710 14.13 -15.28 -13.38
C ARG A 710 13.06 -14.96 -14.43
N ASP A 711 12.76 -15.95 -15.26
CA ASP A 711 11.63 -15.93 -16.19
C ASP A 711 10.46 -16.78 -15.69
N GLY A 712 9.27 -16.50 -16.22
CA GLY A 712 8.07 -17.26 -15.89
C GLY A 712 7.64 -17.06 -14.44
N SER A 713 7.25 -18.16 -13.78
CA SER A 713 6.76 -18.17 -12.40
C SER A 713 7.68 -18.97 -11.49
N PHE A 714 7.90 -18.50 -10.25
CA PHE A 714 8.81 -19.13 -9.29
C PHE A 714 8.48 -18.76 -7.84
N TRP A 715 9.08 -19.46 -6.88
CA TRP A 715 8.99 -19.11 -5.46
C TRP A 715 10.11 -18.12 -5.07
N GLN A 716 9.75 -17.05 -4.36
CA GLN A 716 10.67 -15.98 -3.95
C GLN A 716 11.79 -16.47 -3.03
N ASP A 717 11.56 -17.53 -2.25
CA ASP A 717 12.58 -18.21 -1.42
C ASP A 717 13.60 -19.02 -2.25
N GLY A 718 13.46 -19.05 -3.58
CA GLY A 718 14.31 -19.80 -4.50
C GLY A 718 13.98 -21.29 -4.61
N SER A 719 12.97 -21.79 -3.88
CA SER A 719 12.55 -23.18 -3.99
C SER A 719 11.96 -23.51 -5.36
N GLN A 720 12.15 -24.75 -5.81
CA GLN A 720 11.62 -25.20 -7.09
C GLN A 720 10.11 -25.47 -6.99
N GLY A 721 9.34 -24.92 -7.94
CA GLY A 721 7.94 -25.29 -8.15
C GLY A 721 7.83 -26.50 -9.07
N SER A 722 6.76 -27.29 -8.92
CA SER A 722 6.46 -28.41 -9.82
C SER A 722 5.63 -27.98 -11.03
N GLU A 723 5.24 -26.71 -11.12
CA GLU A 723 4.25 -26.22 -12.08
C GLU A 723 4.89 -25.82 -13.42
N GLN A 724 4.37 -26.35 -14.53
CA GLN A 724 4.80 -25.98 -15.89
C GLN A 724 3.78 -25.03 -16.55
N ALA A 725 4.28 -24.01 -17.25
CA ALA A 725 3.43 -23.11 -18.03
C ALA A 725 2.83 -23.84 -19.23
N THR A 726 1.53 -23.66 -19.47
CA THR A 726 0.82 -24.25 -20.61
C THR A 726 0.82 -23.30 -21.80
N GLY A 727 1.08 -23.82 -23.00
CA GLY A 727 0.99 -23.05 -24.23
C GLY A 727 -0.46 -22.78 -24.66
N PHE A 728 -0.67 -21.72 -25.45
CA PHE A 728 -1.96 -21.43 -26.07
C PHE A 728 -1.81 -20.66 -27.39
N MET A 729 -2.77 -20.85 -28.29
CA MET A 729 -2.87 -20.10 -29.53
C MET A 729 -3.42 -18.68 -29.30
N ILE A 730 -2.78 -17.67 -29.89
CA ILE A 730 -3.23 -16.26 -29.87
C ILE A 730 -4.14 -15.99 -31.08
N TYR A 731 -3.69 -16.36 -32.28
CA TYR A 731 -4.42 -16.21 -33.53
C TYR A 731 -4.13 -17.40 -34.48
N PRO A 732 -5.16 -17.96 -35.14
CA PRO A 732 -5.02 -19.14 -36.00
C PRO A 732 -4.24 -18.86 -37.28
N GLY A 733 -3.75 -19.92 -37.90
CA GLY A 733 -3.06 -19.87 -39.19
C GLY A 733 -2.03 -20.99 -39.35
N GLN A 734 -1.58 -21.16 -40.59
CA GLN A 734 -0.54 -22.11 -40.95
C GLN A 734 0.54 -21.40 -41.77
N VAL A 735 1.78 -21.46 -41.30
CA VAL A 735 2.94 -20.90 -41.99
C VAL A 735 4.15 -21.81 -41.84
N GLN A 736 5.01 -21.82 -42.84
CA GLN A 736 6.31 -22.47 -42.81
C GLN A 736 7.38 -21.43 -43.11
N GLY A 737 8.51 -21.50 -42.40
CA GLY A 737 9.62 -20.58 -42.56
C GLY A 737 10.72 -20.80 -41.52
N ILE A 738 11.74 -19.95 -41.58
CA ILE A 738 12.89 -20.03 -40.66
C ILE A 738 12.55 -19.38 -39.32
N LEU A 739 12.72 -20.11 -38.22
CA LEU A 739 12.52 -19.56 -36.87
C LEU A 739 13.58 -18.49 -36.56
N GLY A 740 13.15 -17.34 -36.07
CA GLY A 740 13.97 -16.15 -35.84
C GLY A 740 14.12 -15.22 -37.05
N GLN A 741 13.62 -15.60 -38.23
CA GLN A 741 13.62 -14.77 -39.44
C GLN A 741 12.20 -14.57 -39.99
N ASP A 742 11.60 -15.63 -40.54
CA ASP A 742 10.22 -15.60 -41.06
C ASP A 742 9.19 -15.69 -39.95
N ILE A 743 9.47 -16.54 -38.95
CA ILE A 743 8.63 -16.76 -37.78
C ILE A 743 9.41 -16.21 -36.58
N LEU A 744 8.93 -15.12 -35.98
CA LEU A 744 9.62 -14.52 -34.84
C LEU A 744 9.51 -15.42 -33.62
N LEU A 745 10.62 -15.59 -32.89
CA LEU A 745 10.65 -16.19 -31.57
C LEU A 745 10.98 -15.08 -30.56
N GLU A 746 10.03 -14.79 -29.69
CA GLU A 746 10.14 -13.78 -28.64
C GLU A 746 10.13 -14.47 -27.27
N ASP A 747 10.90 -13.97 -26.31
CA ASP A 747 10.80 -14.49 -24.95
C ASP A 747 9.52 -13.98 -24.28
N SER A 748 9.20 -12.69 -24.48
CA SER A 748 7.94 -12.06 -24.08
C SER A 748 7.46 -11.11 -25.19
N LEU A 749 6.14 -10.93 -25.33
CA LEU A 749 5.59 -10.07 -26.37
C LEU A 749 5.73 -8.58 -25.99
N ASP A 750 6.26 -7.76 -26.89
CA ASP A 750 6.37 -6.30 -26.75
C ASP A 750 5.50 -5.59 -27.80
N PRO A 751 4.41 -4.91 -27.39
CA PRO A 751 3.55 -4.15 -28.31
C PRO A 751 4.29 -3.03 -29.08
N GLY A 752 5.39 -2.50 -28.54
CA GLY A 752 6.22 -1.51 -29.21
C GLY A 752 6.95 -2.06 -30.43
N ARG A 753 6.99 -3.38 -30.63
CA ARG A 753 7.53 -4.05 -31.82
C ARG A 753 6.52 -4.20 -32.96
N HIS A 754 5.47 -3.37 -33.00
CA HIS A 754 4.40 -3.39 -34.01
C HIS A 754 4.91 -3.65 -35.45
N ALA A 755 5.89 -2.87 -35.92
CA ALA A 755 6.41 -3.00 -37.28
C ALA A 755 7.03 -4.39 -37.55
N HIS A 756 7.73 -4.96 -36.57
CA HIS A 756 8.30 -6.31 -36.66
C HIS A 756 7.20 -7.37 -36.72
N TYR A 757 6.19 -7.25 -35.86
CA TYR A 757 5.06 -8.19 -35.85
C TYR A 757 4.24 -8.12 -37.14
N GLN A 758 4.10 -6.94 -37.72
CA GLN A 758 3.45 -6.75 -39.02
C GLN A 758 4.22 -7.44 -40.15
N ALA A 759 5.55 -7.34 -40.15
CA ALA A 759 6.43 -7.92 -41.17
C ALA A 759 6.58 -9.46 -41.07
N ALA A 760 6.51 -10.03 -39.86
CA ALA A 760 6.66 -11.46 -39.63
C ALA A 760 5.56 -12.30 -40.32
N ARG A 761 5.84 -13.58 -40.63
CA ARG A 761 4.82 -14.54 -41.10
C ARG A 761 4.03 -15.12 -39.95
N ALA A 762 4.68 -15.37 -38.81
CA ALA A 762 4.05 -15.70 -37.54
C ALA A 762 4.90 -15.21 -36.36
N VAL A 763 4.31 -15.17 -35.17
CA VAL A 763 4.99 -14.78 -33.92
C VAL A 763 4.76 -15.84 -32.85
N ILE A 764 5.84 -16.41 -32.34
CA ILE A 764 5.85 -17.37 -31.23
C ILE A 764 6.49 -16.68 -30.04
N ALA A 765 5.80 -16.68 -28.90
CA ALA A 765 6.33 -16.18 -27.63
C ALA A 765 6.55 -17.33 -26.65
N ARG A 766 7.60 -17.30 -25.82
CA ARG A 766 7.76 -18.29 -24.74
C ARG A 766 6.90 -17.96 -23.53
N MET A 767 6.56 -16.69 -23.35
CA MET A 767 5.79 -16.19 -22.22
C MET A 767 4.81 -15.12 -22.68
N GLY A 768 3.63 -15.08 -22.07
CA GLY A 768 2.63 -14.05 -22.32
C GLY A 768 1.23 -14.47 -21.87
N GLY A 769 0.40 -13.48 -21.57
CA GLY A 769 -0.98 -13.68 -21.14
C GLY A 769 -1.99 -13.64 -22.29
N ARG A 770 -3.13 -14.33 -22.18
CA ARG A 770 -4.19 -14.26 -23.21
C ARG A 770 -4.72 -12.85 -23.42
N LEU A 771 -4.89 -12.09 -22.34
CA LEU A 771 -5.36 -10.71 -22.37
C LEU A 771 -4.23 -9.68 -22.45
N SER A 772 -3.00 -10.14 -22.62
CA SER A 772 -1.83 -9.27 -22.68
C SER A 772 -1.87 -8.35 -23.89
N HIS A 773 -1.06 -7.29 -23.84
CA HIS A 773 -1.11 -6.25 -24.88
C HIS A 773 -0.54 -6.81 -26.18
N GLY A 774 0.57 -7.55 -26.12
CA GLY A 774 1.14 -8.20 -27.29
C GLY A 774 0.17 -9.18 -27.93
N SER A 775 -0.51 -10.00 -27.11
CA SER A 775 -1.55 -10.92 -27.57
C SER A 775 -2.74 -10.21 -28.21
N THR A 776 -3.05 -8.97 -27.79
CA THR A 776 -4.14 -8.19 -28.40
C THR A 776 -3.69 -7.64 -29.74
N LEU A 777 -2.51 -7.02 -29.80
CA LEU A 777 -1.95 -6.46 -31.02
C LEU A 777 -1.88 -7.52 -32.14
N LEU A 778 -1.40 -8.72 -31.84
CA LEU A 778 -1.33 -9.81 -32.82
C LEU A 778 -2.71 -10.24 -33.36
N ARG A 779 -3.77 -10.15 -32.54
CA ARG A 779 -5.15 -10.41 -32.99
C ARG A 779 -5.70 -9.29 -33.88
N GLU A 780 -5.34 -8.05 -33.58
CA GLU A 780 -5.71 -6.89 -34.42
C GLU A 780 -5.01 -6.96 -35.78
N LEU A 781 -3.71 -7.30 -35.79
CA LEU A 781 -2.92 -7.57 -36.99
C LEU A 781 -3.34 -8.84 -37.74
N ARG A 782 -4.20 -9.67 -37.15
CA ARG A 782 -4.59 -11.01 -37.66
C ARG A 782 -3.38 -11.87 -38.01
N LYS A 783 -2.35 -11.81 -37.16
CA LYS A 783 -1.07 -12.45 -37.39
C LYS A 783 -1.03 -13.83 -36.74
N PRO A 784 -0.79 -14.94 -37.48
CA PRO A 784 -0.68 -16.27 -36.90
C PRO A 784 0.32 -16.28 -35.73
N SER A 785 -0.12 -16.74 -34.55
CA SER A 785 0.68 -16.57 -33.34
C SER A 785 0.25 -17.45 -32.17
N ALA A 786 1.21 -17.80 -31.30
CA ALA A 786 0.99 -18.61 -30.11
C ALA A 786 2.02 -18.32 -29.00
N VAL A 787 1.64 -18.62 -27.76
CA VAL A 787 2.57 -18.72 -26.63
C VAL A 787 2.94 -20.19 -26.44
N LEU A 788 4.22 -20.53 -26.61
CA LEU A 788 4.78 -21.87 -26.52
C LEU A 788 6.01 -21.90 -25.60
N PRO A 789 5.82 -22.12 -24.28
CA PRO A 789 6.89 -22.03 -23.29
C PRO A 789 8.06 -23.00 -23.48
N GLN A 790 7.80 -24.12 -24.15
CA GLN A 790 8.76 -25.23 -24.29
C GLN A 790 9.59 -25.15 -25.59
N VAL A 791 9.42 -24.10 -26.40
CA VAL A 791 10.19 -23.97 -27.64
C VAL A 791 11.66 -23.68 -27.31
N SER A 792 12.53 -24.59 -27.73
CA SER A 792 13.97 -24.46 -27.54
C SER A 792 14.54 -23.38 -28.45
N SER A 793 15.46 -22.57 -27.90
CA SER A 793 16.25 -21.61 -28.69
C SER A 793 17.17 -22.31 -29.70
N GLU A 794 17.44 -23.60 -29.54
CA GLU A 794 18.21 -24.40 -30.49
C GLU A 794 17.50 -24.55 -31.85
N TRP A 795 16.21 -24.20 -31.94
CA TRP A 795 15.46 -24.23 -33.19
C TRP A 795 15.66 -22.94 -34.01
N LEU A 796 16.31 -21.91 -33.46
CA LEU A 796 16.61 -20.67 -34.18
C LEU A 796 17.45 -20.97 -35.43
N GLY A 797 17.08 -20.36 -36.56
CA GLY A 797 17.71 -20.59 -37.86
C GLY A 797 17.27 -21.89 -38.56
N ARG A 798 16.45 -22.74 -37.92
CA ARG A 798 15.91 -23.95 -38.54
C ARG A 798 14.54 -23.70 -39.17
N GLU A 799 14.21 -24.50 -40.18
CA GLU A 799 12.90 -24.48 -40.79
C GLU A 799 11.86 -25.13 -39.87
N VAL A 800 10.78 -24.40 -39.61
CA VAL A 800 9.68 -24.84 -38.75
C VAL A 800 8.35 -24.59 -39.44
N GLN A 801 7.37 -25.42 -39.09
CA GLN A 801 5.99 -25.25 -39.48
C GLN A 801 5.16 -24.89 -38.24
N TYR A 802 4.54 -23.72 -38.27
CA TYR A 802 3.51 -23.33 -37.34
C TYR A 802 2.14 -23.70 -37.89
N ARG A 803 1.30 -24.34 -37.07
CA ARG A 803 -0.10 -24.64 -37.39
C ARG A 803 -0.96 -24.54 -36.14
N ASP A 804 -1.83 -23.53 -36.10
CA ASP A 804 -2.91 -23.37 -35.11
C ASP A 804 -2.50 -23.63 -33.64
N GLY A 805 -1.35 -23.08 -33.23
CA GLY A 805 -0.84 -23.21 -31.86
C GLY A 805 0.17 -24.33 -31.65
N GLU A 806 0.56 -25.06 -32.70
CA GLU A 806 1.65 -26.03 -32.64
C GLU A 806 2.82 -25.56 -33.51
N LEU A 807 4.04 -25.80 -33.02
CA LEU A 807 5.28 -25.57 -33.78
C LEU A 807 6.02 -26.90 -33.93
N ARG A 808 6.34 -27.28 -35.16
CA ARG A 808 7.08 -28.51 -35.47
C ARG A 808 8.30 -28.18 -36.31
N LEU A 809 9.42 -28.83 -36.03
CA LEU A 809 10.57 -28.81 -36.93
C LEU A 809 10.20 -29.48 -38.25
N VAL A 810 10.56 -28.85 -39.36
CA VAL A 810 10.51 -29.49 -40.66
C VAL A 810 11.83 -30.26 -40.78
N GLU A 811 11.79 -31.58 -40.61
CA GLU A 811 12.97 -32.41 -40.89
C GLU A 811 13.23 -32.39 -42.39
N GLY A 812 14.38 -31.85 -42.81
CA GLY A 812 14.94 -32.15 -44.12
C GLY A 812 15.34 -33.63 -44.19
N PRO A 813 15.32 -34.26 -45.38
CA PRO A 813 15.79 -35.64 -45.53
C PRO A 813 17.24 -35.73 -45.05
N ARG A 814 17.54 -36.80 -44.28
CA ARG A 814 18.86 -37.10 -43.72
C ARG A 814 19.98 -37.11 -44.75
#